data_AF-A0A842RQ01-F1
#
_entry.id   AF-A0A842RQ01-F1
#
_cell.length_a   1.000
_cell.length_b   1.000
_cell.length_c   1.000
_cell.angle_alpha   90.00
_cell.angle_beta   90.00
_cell.angle_gamma   90.00
#
_symmetry.space_group_name_H-M   'P 1'
#
loop_
_entity.id
_entity.type
_entity.pdbx_description
1 polymer ?
#
loop_
_entity_poly.entity_id
_entity_poly.type
_entity_poly.pdbx_seq_one_letter_code
_entity_poly.pdbx_strand_id
1 'polypeptide(L)'
;MSKRNYILNLLVFFFSFSSTCFSTSLDGTSSIVYKNVHNVFHSGEGATGFVRLADGFTVLDNATATFNVHDPVSNWIDLRTTGILSLDGDLYLDSSIGFSSGGYIDGNGYAIYLGGDLKLPDRVDLRFTDTTMIDGQGYSLTLGYTSQLLIDTGITLTLSNLILKNTHNTIGRPAIRCLDSTSKLTLNNVIFDFTDDFILSNGQMYVYSDVLISGTSKFIYQTPLPSFITPHSTLMFGPNTTFFYNPATISKDLIKLQDESSSIYFNNCSFKTTVTGIQLTKGQVYFDNKVTLSSAALPPNYRVVTVSPDGLSVAVSEDDAQSWNNGISGTRALIAIVFNPKNPNLGFSIGYNGTVAYSYDGGKNWIAGNVGTPDYYDAAYSPNGDYLLICGDGERIGRSKSNGRIFDIKNLPGGSTLRGISYSNSGKYIISVGYSGRVWRSVDDWENWAVSNTNVEPTHNLQKLAFKPDDSNIIIASNNDTIYTSTNDGIHWKKYSGISGNDSINFNDIAYSRDGSYAFIVGNAGSIYKSTDDGVTWALSNTYTGNGGSIGHDLNYIAISPDGRYILITENDIPEAAPAYIFKSTDEGRTWERLQIDSTNRPYRDIAFNLDTDYFDSAPFGATYNQAASNSIIFQDLQNSVEPDAQVEILQGGKAILDGPMNIINGGISGGFVFNSTEGFSLDDDIYLDSSATFTKGGSIDGNGYVIYLTNDITVPDYADLRFTDSTIIDGQGNSLILGRRAQLLVDTLTTLTLRNLTLKNTYNTISGPAVRCLDWYGKLALDNVILDLNED
;
A
#
# COMPACT_ATOMS: atom_id res chain seq x y z
N MET A 1 -73.21 14.19 -11.50
CA MET A 1 -72.60 13.69 -12.75
C MET A 1 -71.33 12.93 -12.35
N SER A 2 -71.41 11.64 -12.00
CA SER A 2 -71.33 10.49 -12.91
C SER A 2 -70.00 10.39 -13.68
N LYS A 3 -69.09 9.55 -13.19
CA LYS A 3 -68.86 8.23 -13.81
C LYS A 3 -68.26 7.24 -12.78
N ARG A 4 -69.01 6.16 -12.56
CA ARG A 4 -68.66 4.92 -11.86
C ARG A 4 -67.68 4.09 -12.71
N ASN A 5 -66.94 3.19 -12.08
CA ASN A 5 -66.99 1.71 -12.29
C ASN A 5 -65.88 1.05 -11.44
N TYR A 6 -66.22 0.40 -10.32
CA TYR A 6 -66.37 -1.06 -10.19
C TYR A 6 -65.18 -1.85 -10.74
N ILE A 7 -64.27 -2.27 -9.85
CA ILE A 7 -63.52 -3.52 -10.03
C ILE A 7 -63.86 -4.42 -8.85
N LEU A 8 -64.47 -5.54 -9.24
CA LEU A 8 -64.91 -6.67 -8.45
C LEU A 8 -63.71 -7.41 -7.85
N ASN A 9 -63.90 -7.93 -6.64
CA ASN A 9 -63.10 -8.99 -6.06
C ASN A 9 -62.95 -10.17 -7.03
N LEU A 10 -61.73 -10.51 -7.39
CA LEU A 10 -61.37 -11.89 -7.72
C LEU A 10 -60.43 -12.38 -6.62
N LEU A 11 -61.00 -13.01 -5.59
CA LEU A 11 -60.28 -13.98 -4.77
C LEU A 11 -59.82 -15.08 -5.73
N VAL A 12 -58.51 -15.18 -5.96
CA VAL A 12 -57.92 -16.49 -6.30
C VAL A 12 -57.36 -17.04 -5.01
N PHE A 13 -58.10 -17.97 -4.44
CA PHE A 13 -57.68 -18.81 -3.33
C PHE A 13 -56.37 -19.51 -3.71
N PHE A 14 -55.32 -19.24 -2.93
CA PHE A 14 -54.27 -20.21 -2.67
C PHE A 14 -54.89 -21.39 -1.92
N PHE A 15 -55.01 -22.55 -2.56
CA PHE A 15 -54.97 -23.85 -1.90
C PHE A 15 -54.26 -24.86 -2.79
N SER A 16 -53.49 -25.68 -2.11
CA SER A 16 -52.30 -26.38 -2.53
C SER A 16 -52.54 -27.86 -2.89
N PHE A 17 -51.50 -28.43 -3.51
CA PHE A 17 -51.16 -29.84 -3.69
C PHE A 17 -51.86 -30.62 -4.82
N SER A 18 -51.21 -30.59 -5.98
CA SER A 18 -50.61 -31.80 -6.56
C SER A 18 -49.18 -31.43 -6.99
N SER A 19 -48.12 -31.79 -6.25
CA SER A 19 -47.24 -32.91 -6.66
C SER A 19 -47.29 -33.03 -8.19
N THR A 20 -46.36 -32.43 -8.95
CA THR A 20 -44.96 -32.85 -8.98
C THR A 20 -44.07 -31.90 -9.82
N CYS A 21 -43.06 -31.27 -9.21
CA CYS A 21 -42.05 -30.45 -9.89
C CYS A 21 -40.72 -31.24 -9.80
N PHE A 22 -40.58 -32.25 -10.65
CA PHE A 22 -39.75 -33.42 -10.32
C PHE A 22 -38.24 -33.23 -10.50
N SER A 23 -37.50 -33.67 -9.49
CA SER A 23 -36.54 -34.76 -9.60
C SER A 23 -36.89 -35.82 -8.54
N THR A 24 -36.39 -37.04 -8.74
CA THR A 24 -36.23 -38.17 -7.80
C THR A 24 -35.30 -39.16 -8.50
N SER A 25 -34.03 -38.76 -8.68
CA SER A 25 -32.97 -39.43 -9.45
C SER A 25 -33.27 -39.86 -10.90
N LEU A 26 -32.50 -39.34 -11.84
CA LEU A 26 -32.55 -39.69 -13.26
C LEU A 26 -31.43 -40.68 -13.58
N ASP A 27 -31.79 -41.90 -14.00
CA ASP A 27 -30.82 -42.95 -14.36
C ASP A 27 -30.92 -43.27 -15.86
N GLY A 28 -29.92 -42.81 -16.61
CA GLY A 28 -29.73 -43.04 -18.03
C GLY A 28 -28.65 -44.09 -18.35
N THR A 29 -28.25 -44.94 -17.40
CA THR A 29 -27.18 -45.95 -17.60
C THR A 29 -27.60 -47.10 -18.53
N SER A 30 -28.89 -47.45 -18.51
CA SER A 30 -29.44 -48.56 -19.32
C SER A 30 -30.20 -48.09 -20.57
N SER A 31 -30.65 -46.83 -20.60
CA SER A 31 -31.36 -46.22 -21.71
C SER A 31 -31.29 -44.70 -21.63
N ILE A 32 -31.32 -44.01 -22.77
CA ILE A 32 -31.23 -42.53 -22.81
C ILE A 32 -32.47 -41.91 -22.15
N VAL A 33 -32.26 -40.97 -21.21
CA VAL A 33 -33.30 -40.20 -20.54
C VAL A 33 -33.28 -38.77 -21.06
N TYR A 34 -34.30 -38.39 -21.83
CA TYR A 34 -34.43 -37.05 -22.39
C TYR A 34 -35.48 -36.23 -21.63
N LYS A 35 -35.09 -35.07 -21.07
CA LYS A 35 -35.96 -34.17 -20.29
C LYS A 35 -36.03 -32.79 -20.93
N ASN A 36 -37.20 -32.44 -21.46
CA ASN A 36 -37.53 -31.14 -22.07
C ASN A 36 -38.23 -30.17 -21.12
N VAL A 37 -38.13 -30.43 -19.82
CA VAL A 37 -38.75 -29.62 -18.78
C VAL A 37 -37.69 -29.30 -17.75
N HIS A 38 -37.80 -28.14 -17.11
CA HIS A 38 -36.96 -27.77 -15.99
C HIS A 38 -37.09 -28.77 -14.83
N ASN A 39 -35.98 -29.36 -14.38
CA ASN A 39 -35.97 -30.35 -13.30
C ASN A 39 -35.56 -29.68 -11.97
N VAL A 40 -36.13 -30.13 -10.85
CA VAL A 40 -35.87 -29.54 -9.52
C VAL A 40 -35.38 -30.63 -8.57
N PHE A 41 -34.09 -30.62 -8.27
CA PHE A 41 -33.43 -31.61 -7.43
C PHE A 41 -33.52 -31.26 -5.94
N HIS A 42 -33.98 -32.23 -5.16
CA HIS A 42 -33.94 -32.23 -3.70
C HIS A 42 -32.66 -32.89 -3.18
N SER A 43 -32.44 -32.81 -1.87
CA SER A 43 -31.24 -33.37 -1.24
C SER A 43 -31.18 -34.89 -1.43
N GLY A 44 -30.06 -35.38 -1.95
CA GLY A 44 -29.80 -36.80 -2.19
C GLY A 44 -30.30 -37.31 -3.55
N GLU A 45 -30.84 -36.43 -4.40
CA GLU A 45 -31.23 -36.78 -5.76
C GLU A 45 -30.11 -36.48 -6.77
N GLY A 46 -30.21 -37.00 -7.99
CA GLY A 46 -29.13 -36.80 -8.97
C GLY A 46 -29.47 -37.21 -10.39
N ALA A 47 -28.51 -37.07 -11.30
CA ALA A 47 -28.62 -37.55 -12.67
C ALA A 47 -27.37 -38.34 -13.06
N THR A 48 -27.53 -39.55 -13.61
CA THR A 48 -26.42 -40.44 -13.98
C THR A 48 -26.62 -41.08 -15.35
N GLY A 49 -25.56 -41.26 -16.14
CA GLY A 49 -25.60 -41.88 -17.46
C GLY A 49 -26.02 -40.93 -18.59
N PHE A 50 -26.68 -41.46 -19.63
CA PHE A 50 -27.16 -40.66 -20.79
C PHE A 50 -28.44 -39.89 -20.45
N VAL A 51 -28.32 -38.88 -19.59
CA VAL A 51 -29.43 -37.98 -19.20
C VAL A 51 -29.22 -36.62 -19.84
N ARG A 52 -30.16 -36.19 -20.68
CA ARG A 52 -30.14 -34.87 -21.31
C ARG A 52 -31.19 -33.95 -20.68
N LEU A 53 -30.71 -32.89 -20.03
CA LEU A 53 -31.50 -31.85 -19.39
C LEU A 53 -31.59 -30.63 -20.33
N ALA A 54 -32.59 -30.61 -21.22
CA ALA A 54 -32.68 -29.61 -22.29
C ALA A 54 -33.24 -28.25 -21.83
N ASP A 55 -33.83 -28.17 -20.64
CA ASP A 55 -34.42 -26.95 -20.06
C ASP A 55 -33.83 -26.62 -18.68
N GLY A 56 -32.58 -27.04 -18.44
CA GLY A 56 -31.85 -26.74 -17.22
C GLY A 56 -32.39 -27.45 -15.97
N PHE A 57 -31.88 -27.02 -14.82
CA PHE A 57 -32.29 -27.55 -13.53
C PHE A 57 -32.10 -26.58 -12.37
N THR A 58 -32.85 -26.83 -11.29
CA THR A 58 -32.71 -26.17 -9.99
C THR A 58 -32.19 -27.19 -8.97
N VAL A 59 -31.26 -26.78 -8.10
CA VAL A 59 -30.97 -27.45 -6.83
C VAL A 59 -31.51 -26.57 -5.71
N LEU A 60 -32.37 -27.12 -4.86
CA LEU A 60 -33.03 -26.34 -3.81
C LEU A 60 -32.05 -25.86 -2.73
N ASP A 61 -32.46 -24.84 -1.98
CA ASP A 61 -31.73 -24.34 -0.81
C ASP A 61 -31.31 -25.46 0.14
N ASN A 62 -30.01 -25.52 0.46
CA ASN A 62 -29.39 -26.52 1.34
C ASN A 62 -29.55 -27.98 0.87
N ALA A 63 -29.96 -28.21 -0.37
CA ALA A 63 -30.00 -29.53 -0.97
C ALA A 63 -28.68 -29.84 -1.69
N THR A 64 -28.28 -31.10 -1.68
CA THR A 64 -27.19 -31.61 -2.53
C THR A 64 -27.76 -32.47 -3.64
N ALA A 65 -27.41 -32.17 -4.89
CA ALA A 65 -27.74 -32.98 -6.05
C ALA A 65 -26.48 -33.54 -6.73
N THR A 66 -26.44 -34.84 -7.01
CA THR A 66 -25.24 -35.53 -7.53
C THR A 66 -25.33 -35.84 -9.03
N PHE A 67 -24.33 -35.43 -9.81
CA PHE A 67 -24.37 -35.47 -11.27
C PHE A 67 -23.20 -36.27 -11.86
N ASN A 68 -23.52 -37.22 -12.73
CA ASN A 68 -22.58 -37.96 -13.59
C ASN A 68 -23.26 -38.18 -14.95
N VAL A 69 -23.44 -37.09 -15.71
CA VAL A 69 -24.21 -37.08 -16.96
C VAL A 69 -23.31 -36.96 -18.18
N HIS A 70 -23.53 -37.81 -19.18
CA HIS A 70 -22.72 -37.82 -20.41
C HIS A 70 -23.23 -36.86 -21.49
N ASP A 71 -24.52 -36.54 -21.47
CA ASP A 71 -25.11 -35.60 -22.42
C ASP A 71 -25.04 -34.16 -21.88
N PRO A 72 -24.77 -33.16 -22.73
CA PRO A 72 -24.69 -31.76 -22.29
C PRO A 72 -25.99 -31.24 -21.67
N VAL A 73 -25.85 -30.46 -20.60
CA VAL A 73 -26.95 -29.71 -19.96
C VAL A 73 -27.15 -28.38 -20.70
N SER A 74 -28.40 -28.06 -21.03
CA SER A 74 -28.78 -26.81 -21.72
C SER A 74 -29.52 -25.86 -20.77
N ASN A 75 -29.61 -24.58 -21.13
CA ASN A 75 -30.42 -23.55 -20.45
C ASN A 75 -29.96 -23.19 -19.01
N TRP A 76 -30.87 -22.89 -18.08
CA TRP A 76 -30.52 -22.29 -16.79
C TRP A 76 -30.15 -23.31 -15.70
N ILE A 77 -29.02 -23.08 -15.02
CA ILE A 77 -28.69 -23.68 -13.72
C ILE A 77 -29.09 -22.70 -12.61
N ASP A 78 -29.87 -23.17 -11.65
CA ASP A 78 -30.30 -22.43 -10.47
C ASP A 78 -29.87 -23.18 -9.20
N LEU A 79 -28.88 -22.66 -8.46
CA LEU A 79 -28.42 -23.28 -7.21
C LEU A 79 -28.97 -22.59 -5.96
N ARG A 80 -29.96 -21.69 -6.10
CA ARG A 80 -30.67 -21.04 -4.98
C ARG A 80 -29.81 -20.38 -3.90
N THR A 81 -28.57 -20.00 -4.16
CA THR A 81 -27.61 -19.41 -3.20
C THR A 81 -26.97 -20.45 -2.28
N THR A 82 -27.70 -21.47 -1.80
CA THR A 82 -27.13 -22.51 -0.91
C THR A 82 -27.27 -23.96 -1.39
N GLY A 83 -27.87 -24.20 -2.56
CA GLY A 83 -27.88 -25.51 -3.19
C GLY A 83 -26.47 -25.94 -3.61
N ILE A 84 -26.20 -27.24 -3.50
CA ILE A 84 -24.91 -27.87 -3.79
C ILE A 84 -25.06 -28.77 -5.02
N LEU A 85 -24.34 -28.44 -6.09
CA LEU A 85 -24.11 -29.34 -7.21
C LEU A 85 -22.86 -30.18 -6.92
N SER A 86 -23.04 -31.47 -6.66
CA SER A 86 -21.96 -32.42 -6.42
C SER A 86 -21.70 -33.24 -7.69
N LEU A 87 -20.45 -33.31 -8.13
CA LEU A 87 -20.07 -34.06 -9.32
C LEU A 87 -19.60 -35.47 -8.93
N ASP A 88 -20.08 -36.48 -9.66
CA ASP A 88 -19.63 -37.88 -9.63
C ASP A 88 -19.10 -38.31 -11.01
N GLY A 89 -18.96 -37.34 -11.92
CA GLY A 89 -18.39 -37.44 -13.26
C GLY A 89 -18.30 -36.05 -13.89
N ASP A 90 -17.62 -35.95 -15.03
CA ASP A 90 -17.51 -34.67 -15.73
C ASP A 90 -18.89 -34.16 -16.18
N LEU A 91 -19.08 -32.84 -16.09
CA LEU A 91 -20.31 -32.15 -16.49
C LEU A 91 -20.07 -31.38 -17.77
N TYR A 92 -20.83 -31.72 -18.82
CA TYR A 92 -20.79 -31.00 -20.09
C TYR A 92 -21.94 -29.99 -20.13
N LEU A 93 -21.63 -28.74 -20.49
CA LEU A 93 -22.61 -27.68 -20.67
C LEU A 93 -22.79 -27.39 -22.16
N ASP A 94 -24.01 -27.12 -22.59
CA ASP A 94 -24.33 -26.69 -23.94
C ASP A 94 -24.14 -25.17 -24.09
N SER A 95 -24.05 -24.69 -25.33
CA SER A 95 -23.91 -23.28 -25.71
C SER A 95 -25.01 -22.34 -25.20
N SER A 96 -26.17 -22.88 -24.84
CA SER A 96 -27.32 -22.12 -24.31
C SER A 96 -27.27 -21.93 -22.79
N ILE A 97 -26.22 -22.40 -22.12
CA ILE A 97 -26.17 -22.45 -20.66
C ILE A 97 -26.09 -21.04 -20.03
N GLY A 98 -26.75 -20.86 -18.89
CA GLY A 98 -26.59 -19.69 -18.03
C GLY A 98 -26.85 -20.03 -16.56
N PHE A 99 -26.30 -19.24 -15.64
CA PHE A 99 -26.72 -19.31 -14.24
C PHE A 99 -27.85 -18.31 -13.99
N SER A 100 -28.85 -18.68 -13.22
CA SER A 100 -29.90 -17.76 -12.72
C SER A 100 -29.72 -17.40 -11.25
N SER A 101 -28.97 -18.24 -10.50
CA SER A 101 -28.58 -18.03 -9.12
C SER A 101 -27.22 -18.67 -8.87
N GLY A 102 -26.49 -18.15 -7.87
CA GLY A 102 -25.27 -18.75 -7.33
C GLY A 102 -25.54 -19.92 -6.41
N GLY A 103 -24.48 -20.51 -5.88
CA GLY A 103 -24.53 -21.65 -4.98
C GLY A 103 -23.17 -22.34 -4.82
N TYR A 104 -23.21 -23.61 -4.42
CA TYR A 104 -22.04 -24.39 -4.10
C TYR A 104 -21.76 -25.44 -5.18
N ILE A 105 -20.50 -25.61 -5.54
CA ILE A 105 -20.01 -26.64 -6.45
C ILE A 105 -19.04 -27.53 -5.69
N ASP A 106 -19.42 -28.78 -5.55
CA ASP A 106 -18.61 -29.85 -4.98
C ASP A 106 -18.10 -30.72 -6.13
N GLY A 107 -16.91 -30.39 -6.65
CA GLY A 107 -16.41 -31.01 -7.87
C GLY A 107 -15.90 -32.44 -7.72
N ASN A 108 -15.57 -32.91 -6.52
CA ASN A 108 -14.95 -34.22 -6.25
C ASN A 108 -13.77 -34.58 -7.20
N GLY A 109 -13.05 -33.58 -7.72
CA GLY A 109 -11.96 -33.74 -8.69
C GLY A 109 -12.36 -33.82 -10.17
N TYR A 110 -13.65 -33.71 -10.50
CA TYR A 110 -14.17 -33.72 -11.87
C TYR A 110 -14.19 -32.33 -12.53
N ALA A 111 -14.37 -32.32 -13.85
CA ALA A 111 -14.37 -31.11 -14.67
C ALA A 111 -15.78 -30.69 -15.11
N ILE A 112 -15.97 -29.39 -15.28
CA ILE A 112 -17.10 -28.77 -15.96
C ILE A 112 -16.60 -28.23 -17.30
N TYR A 113 -17.12 -28.74 -18.41
CA TYR A 113 -16.76 -28.35 -19.77
C TYR A 113 -17.79 -27.38 -20.35
N LEU A 114 -17.34 -26.21 -20.81
CA LEU A 114 -18.21 -25.22 -21.46
C LEU A 114 -18.46 -25.60 -22.93
N GLY A 115 -19.72 -25.51 -23.35
CA GLY A 115 -20.13 -25.63 -24.77
C GLY A 115 -20.40 -24.29 -25.45
N GLY A 116 -20.24 -23.17 -24.74
CA GLY A 116 -20.38 -21.81 -25.23
C GLY A 116 -20.00 -20.78 -24.16
N ASP A 117 -20.13 -19.49 -24.48
CA ASP A 117 -19.87 -18.41 -23.52
C ASP A 117 -20.82 -18.49 -22.32
N LEU A 118 -20.25 -18.52 -21.12
CA LEU A 118 -20.98 -18.61 -19.87
C LEU A 118 -20.94 -17.26 -19.15
N LYS A 119 -22.10 -16.74 -18.75
CA LYS A 119 -22.20 -15.53 -17.94
C LYS A 119 -22.84 -15.82 -16.59
N LEU A 120 -22.15 -15.47 -15.50
CA LEU A 120 -22.79 -15.32 -14.19
C LEU A 120 -23.54 -13.99 -14.14
N PRO A 121 -24.80 -13.96 -13.68
CA PRO A 121 -25.53 -12.71 -13.46
C PRO A 121 -24.85 -11.81 -12.43
N ASP A 122 -25.33 -10.59 -12.30
CA ASP A 122 -24.85 -9.63 -11.30
C ASP A 122 -25.11 -10.13 -9.88
N ARG A 123 -24.12 -9.94 -8.99
CA ARG A 123 -24.18 -10.30 -7.56
C ARG A 123 -24.47 -11.79 -7.32
N VAL A 124 -23.96 -12.64 -8.21
CA VAL A 124 -24.09 -14.10 -8.13
C VAL A 124 -22.72 -14.71 -7.84
N ASP A 125 -22.60 -15.38 -6.71
CA ASP A 125 -21.35 -16.03 -6.29
C ASP A 125 -21.44 -17.55 -6.52
N LEU A 126 -20.37 -18.13 -7.10
CA LEU A 126 -20.16 -19.58 -7.13
C LEU A 126 -19.08 -19.95 -6.14
N ARG A 127 -19.37 -20.89 -5.26
CA ARG A 127 -18.45 -21.33 -4.19
C ARG A 127 -18.03 -22.77 -4.39
N PHE A 128 -16.73 -23.01 -4.54
CA PHE A 128 -16.15 -24.33 -4.76
C PHE A 128 -15.73 -24.94 -3.43
N THR A 129 -16.34 -26.08 -3.07
CA THR A 129 -16.11 -26.79 -1.79
C THR A 129 -15.29 -28.05 -1.91
N ASP A 130 -14.98 -28.49 -3.13
CA ASP A 130 -14.01 -29.54 -3.43
C ASP A 130 -13.26 -29.20 -4.73
N THR A 131 -12.15 -29.89 -4.97
CA THR A 131 -11.31 -29.72 -6.15
C THR A 131 -12.16 -29.80 -7.41
N THR A 132 -12.10 -28.76 -8.23
CA THR A 132 -12.94 -28.64 -9.42
C THR A 132 -12.12 -28.05 -10.55
N MET A 133 -12.34 -28.53 -11.78
CA MET A 133 -11.85 -27.88 -12.98
C MET A 133 -13.02 -27.26 -13.77
N ILE A 134 -12.84 -26.05 -14.28
CA ILE A 134 -13.68 -25.48 -15.33
C ILE A 134 -12.82 -25.38 -16.58
N ASP A 135 -13.19 -26.13 -17.61
CA ASP A 135 -12.57 -26.05 -18.92
C ASP A 135 -13.48 -25.27 -19.87
N GLY A 136 -13.00 -24.12 -20.34
CA GLY A 136 -13.78 -23.28 -21.24
C GLY A 136 -13.81 -23.77 -22.68
N GLN A 137 -12.97 -24.73 -23.10
CA GLN A 137 -12.89 -25.18 -24.49
C GLN A 137 -12.71 -24.02 -25.51
N GLY A 138 -12.10 -22.91 -25.08
CA GLY A 138 -11.92 -21.66 -25.84
C GLY A 138 -13.00 -20.60 -25.62
N TYR A 139 -14.09 -20.92 -24.92
CA TYR A 139 -15.17 -19.98 -24.60
C TYR A 139 -14.86 -19.09 -23.40
N SER A 140 -15.64 -18.02 -23.25
CA SER A 140 -15.49 -17.09 -22.14
C SER A 140 -16.34 -17.45 -20.92
N LEU A 141 -15.80 -17.17 -19.74
CA LEU A 141 -16.55 -17.11 -18.48
C LEU A 141 -16.61 -15.66 -18.03
N THR A 142 -17.79 -15.04 -18.07
CA THR A 142 -17.99 -13.63 -17.71
C THR A 142 -18.69 -13.51 -16.36
N LEU A 143 -18.07 -12.83 -15.41
CA LEU A 143 -18.64 -12.52 -14.10
C LEU A 143 -19.39 -11.19 -14.14
N GLY A 144 -20.68 -11.22 -13.78
CA GLY A 144 -21.53 -10.04 -13.62
C GLY A 144 -21.04 -9.07 -12.52
N TYR A 145 -21.76 -7.98 -12.34
CA TYR A 145 -21.40 -6.91 -11.40
C TYR A 145 -21.18 -7.48 -9.99
N THR A 146 -19.96 -7.41 -9.47
CA THR A 146 -19.54 -7.88 -8.13
C THR A 146 -19.75 -9.38 -7.84
N SER A 147 -19.90 -10.19 -8.89
CA SER A 147 -20.00 -11.66 -8.84
C SER A 147 -18.64 -12.31 -8.63
N GLN A 148 -18.57 -13.37 -7.82
CA GLN A 148 -17.31 -13.98 -7.43
C GLN A 148 -17.24 -15.49 -7.69
N LEU A 149 -16.04 -15.98 -8.00
CA LEU A 149 -15.65 -17.37 -7.80
C LEU A 149 -14.95 -17.48 -6.43
N LEU A 150 -15.54 -18.18 -5.49
CA LEU A 150 -15.05 -18.36 -4.12
C LEU A 150 -14.42 -19.75 -3.99
N ILE A 151 -13.17 -19.84 -3.52
CA ILE A 151 -12.44 -21.10 -3.34
C ILE A 151 -12.30 -21.36 -1.84
N ASP A 152 -12.87 -22.46 -1.35
CA ASP A 152 -12.86 -22.81 0.07
C ASP A 152 -11.49 -23.29 0.59
N THR A 153 -11.41 -23.39 1.91
CA THR A 153 -10.27 -23.94 2.66
C THR A 153 -9.79 -25.27 2.11
N GLY A 154 -8.51 -25.31 1.71
CA GLY A 154 -7.84 -26.51 1.21
C GLY A 154 -8.22 -26.90 -0.22
N ILE A 155 -9.05 -26.11 -0.90
CA ILE A 155 -9.61 -26.46 -2.21
C ILE A 155 -8.76 -25.90 -3.35
N THR A 156 -8.70 -26.66 -4.44
CA THR A 156 -8.09 -26.23 -5.71
C THR A 156 -9.16 -25.99 -6.76
N LEU A 157 -9.25 -24.77 -7.28
CA LEU A 157 -10.02 -24.47 -8.48
C LEU A 157 -9.06 -24.34 -9.67
N THR A 158 -9.27 -25.16 -10.69
CA THR A 158 -8.54 -25.09 -11.96
C THR A 158 -9.40 -24.42 -13.03
N LEU A 159 -8.90 -23.35 -13.64
CA LEU A 159 -9.48 -22.75 -14.83
C LEU A 159 -8.60 -23.11 -16.03
N SER A 160 -9.20 -23.70 -17.06
CA SER A 160 -8.48 -24.21 -18.23
C SER A 160 -9.08 -23.69 -19.53
N ASN A 161 -8.25 -23.37 -20.52
CA ASN A 161 -8.65 -23.09 -21.91
C ASN A 161 -9.80 -22.08 -22.04
N LEU A 162 -9.73 -20.94 -21.34
CA LEU A 162 -10.86 -20.01 -21.26
C LEU A 162 -10.44 -18.55 -21.22
N ILE A 163 -11.37 -17.66 -21.60
CA ILE A 163 -11.25 -16.22 -21.40
C ILE A 163 -12.09 -15.83 -20.19
N LEU A 164 -11.44 -15.51 -19.07
CA LEU A 164 -12.14 -15.05 -17.88
C LEU A 164 -12.31 -13.54 -17.93
N LYS A 165 -13.55 -13.08 -17.78
CA LYS A 165 -13.92 -11.67 -17.81
C LYS A 165 -14.69 -11.28 -16.56
N ASN A 166 -14.66 -10.02 -16.22
CA ASN A 166 -15.58 -9.42 -15.27
C ASN A 166 -16.23 -8.17 -15.89
N THR A 167 -17.37 -7.77 -15.36
CA THR A 167 -18.04 -6.51 -15.73
C THR A 167 -17.77 -5.41 -14.72
N HIS A 168 -17.71 -5.76 -13.42
CA HIS A 168 -17.25 -4.88 -12.38
C HIS A 168 -16.82 -5.64 -11.12
N ASN A 169 -15.75 -5.20 -10.44
CA ASN A 169 -15.46 -5.60 -9.05
C ASN A 169 -14.97 -4.43 -8.18
N THR A 170 -15.07 -4.58 -6.85
CA THR A 170 -14.66 -3.56 -5.88
C THR A 170 -13.50 -4.03 -5.01
N ILE A 171 -12.77 -3.08 -4.42
CA ILE A 171 -11.76 -3.37 -3.39
C ILE A 171 -12.44 -4.13 -2.24
N GLY A 172 -12.01 -5.37 -1.97
CA GLY A 172 -12.61 -6.28 -0.98
C GLY A 172 -13.59 -7.33 -1.52
N ARG A 173 -14.03 -7.23 -2.78
CA ARG A 173 -14.83 -8.26 -3.47
C ARG A 173 -14.26 -8.55 -4.88
N PRO A 174 -13.09 -9.21 -4.98
CA PRO A 174 -12.47 -9.52 -6.27
C PRO A 174 -13.24 -10.59 -7.05
N ALA A 175 -13.06 -10.64 -8.37
CA ALA A 175 -13.65 -11.62 -9.27
C ALA A 175 -13.39 -13.09 -8.84
N ILE A 176 -12.20 -13.38 -8.32
CA ILE A 176 -11.85 -14.67 -7.70
C ILE A 176 -11.32 -14.40 -6.31
N ARG A 177 -11.74 -15.20 -5.33
CA ARG A 177 -11.27 -15.10 -3.94
C ARG A 177 -10.96 -16.46 -3.35
N CYS A 178 -9.69 -16.67 -3.02
CA CYS A 178 -9.26 -17.70 -2.08
C CYS A 178 -9.71 -17.31 -0.65
N LEU A 179 -10.47 -18.16 0.02
CA LEU A 179 -10.98 -17.86 1.36
C LEU A 179 -9.91 -17.96 2.45
N ASP A 180 -8.85 -18.74 2.23
CA ASP A 180 -7.73 -18.83 3.16
C ASP A 180 -6.37 -19.13 2.48
N SER A 181 -5.34 -19.34 3.31
CA SER A 181 -3.97 -19.63 2.90
C SER A 181 -3.76 -21.02 2.28
N THR A 182 -4.71 -21.93 2.42
CA THR A 182 -4.58 -23.32 1.91
C THR A 182 -5.29 -23.53 0.59
N SER A 183 -6.13 -22.56 0.19
CA SER A 183 -6.84 -22.51 -1.08
C SER A 183 -5.86 -22.31 -2.25
N LYS A 184 -6.15 -22.91 -3.41
CA LYS A 184 -5.31 -22.85 -4.61
C LYS A 184 -6.11 -22.45 -5.84
N LEU A 185 -5.58 -21.50 -6.60
CA LEU A 185 -6.06 -21.13 -7.92
C LEU A 185 -5.08 -21.63 -8.97
N THR A 186 -5.52 -22.53 -9.84
CA THR A 186 -4.72 -23.06 -10.94
C THR A 186 -5.23 -22.49 -12.26
N LEU A 187 -4.33 -21.97 -13.09
CA LEU A 187 -4.61 -21.37 -14.38
C LEU A 187 -3.85 -22.14 -15.46
N ASN A 188 -4.56 -22.64 -16.46
CA ASN A 188 -3.99 -23.42 -17.55
C ASN A 188 -4.48 -22.92 -18.91
N ASN A 189 -3.64 -22.25 -19.69
CA ASN A 189 -4.05 -21.68 -20.99
C ASN A 189 -5.26 -20.72 -20.83
N VAL A 190 -5.12 -19.70 -19.98
CA VAL A 190 -6.20 -18.78 -19.58
C VAL A 190 -5.86 -17.35 -19.95
N ILE A 191 -6.85 -16.60 -20.47
CA ILE A 191 -6.76 -15.16 -20.63
C ILE A 191 -7.61 -14.50 -19.53
N PHE A 192 -6.98 -13.70 -18.66
CA PHE A 192 -7.66 -12.77 -17.76
C PHE A 192 -7.85 -11.44 -18.46
N ASP A 193 -9.10 -11.12 -18.82
CA ASP A 193 -9.51 -9.88 -19.50
C ASP A 193 -10.43 -9.10 -18.56
N PHE A 194 -9.81 -8.48 -17.55
CA PHE A 194 -10.53 -7.79 -16.48
C PHE A 194 -10.66 -6.29 -16.73
N THR A 195 -11.83 -5.75 -16.40
CA THR A 195 -12.15 -4.32 -16.49
C THR A 195 -11.78 -3.53 -15.24
N ASP A 196 -11.45 -4.21 -14.12
CA ASP A 196 -11.09 -3.62 -12.82
C ASP A 196 -9.88 -4.34 -12.21
N ASP A 197 -9.29 -3.77 -11.16
CA ASP A 197 -8.12 -4.32 -10.48
C ASP A 197 -8.45 -5.70 -9.87
N PHE A 198 -7.59 -6.69 -10.16
CA PHE A 198 -7.65 -8.02 -9.59
C PHE A 198 -6.65 -8.14 -8.43
N ILE A 199 -7.09 -8.65 -7.29
CA ILE A 199 -6.25 -8.81 -6.09
C ILE A 199 -6.21 -10.28 -5.69
N LEU A 200 -5.02 -10.88 -5.74
CA LEU A 200 -4.76 -12.17 -5.12
C LEU A 200 -4.30 -11.95 -3.69
N SER A 201 -5.22 -11.94 -2.73
CA SER A 201 -4.94 -11.61 -1.32
C SER A 201 -4.59 -12.80 -0.44
N ASN A 202 -5.00 -14.01 -0.82
CA ASN A 202 -4.81 -15.25 -0.07
C ASN A 202 -4.59 -16.42 -1.04
N GLY A 203 -4.17 -17.56 -0.49
CA GLY A 203 -3.96 -18.79 -1.23
C GLY A 203 -2.74 -18.73 -2.16
N GLN A 204 -2.57 -19.80 -2.92
CA GLN A 204 -1.47 -19.95 -3.87
C GLN A 204 -2.01 -19.94 -5.30
N MET A 205 -1.26 -19.37 -6.24
CA MET A 205 -1.55 -19.46 -7.66
C MET A 205 -0.59 -20.43 -8.36
N TYR A 206 -1.10 -21.22 -9.30
CA TYR A 206 -0.31 -22.08 -10.19
C TYR A 206 -0.59 -21.72 -11.64
N VAL A 207 0.47 -21.52 -12.43
CA VAL A 207 0.39 -21.15 -13.84
C VAL A 207 0.96 -22.30 -14.68
N TYR A 208 0.12 -22.83 -15.57
CA TYR A 208 0.41 -23.87 -16.55
C TYR A 208 0.18 -23.33 -17.97
N SER A 209 1.05 -23.71 -18.91
CA SER A 209 1.04 -23.22 -20.30
C SER A 209 1.07 -21.68 -20.34
N ASP A 210 0.38 -21.05 -21.30
CA ASP A 210 0.39 -19.59 -21.43
C ASP A 210 -0.81 -18.97 -20.70
N VAL A 211 -0.54 -18.09 -19.74
CA VAL A 211 -1.57 -17.32 -19.05
C VAL A 211 -1.36 -15.84 -19.34
N LEU A 212 -2.34 -15.20 -19.97
CA LEU A 212 -2.28 -13.79 -20.34
C LEU A 212 -3.16 -12.93 -19.43
N ILE A 213 -2.55 -11.97 -18.76
CA ILE A 213 -3.23 -10.85 -18.11
C ILE A 213 -3.38 -9.74 -19.15
N SER A 214 -4.61 -9.32 -19.42
CA SER A 214 -4.99 -8.34 -20.44
C SER A 214 -6.01 -7.33 -19.88
N GLY A 215 -6.30 -6.28 -20.64
CA GLY A 215 -7.15 -5.16 -20.22
C GLY A 215 -6.32 -3.93 -19.86
N THR A 216 -6.87 -3.07 -18.99
CA THR A 216 -6.22 -1.81 -18.57
C THR A 216 -6.01 -1.72 -17.05
N SER A 217 -6.23 -2.82 -16.35
CA SER A 217 -6.30 -2.87 -14.89
C SER A 217 -5.06 -3.48 -14.26
N LYS A 218 -4.97 -3.41 -12.93
CA LYS A 218 -3.85 -3.96 -12.17
C LYS A 218 -4.11 -5.41 -11.75
N PHE A 219 -3.11 -6.26 -11.90
CA PHE A 219 -3.00 -7.51 -11.16
C PHE A 219 -2.14 -7.27 -9.93
N ILE A 220 -2.75 -7.32 -8.75
CA ILE A 220 -2.10 -7.04 -7.46
C ILE A 220 -1.85 -8.38 -6.75
N TYR A 221 -0.57 -8.73 -6.61
CA TYR A 221 -0.14 -9.90 -5.86
C TYR A 221 0.06 -9.52 -4.39
N GLN A 222 -0.91 -9.86 -3.53
CA GLN A 222 -0.90 -9.49 -2.11
C GLN A 222 -0.76 -10.67 -1.15
N THR A 223 -0.97 -11.90 -1.64
CA THR A 223 -0.85 -13.11 -0.83
C THR A 223 0.57 -13.24 -0.22
N PRO A 224 0.68 -13.65 1.05
CA PRO A 224 1.97 -13.91 1.71
C PRO A 224 2.61 -15.24 1.28
N LEU A 225 1.97 -15.99 0.38
CA LEU A 225 2.34 -17.35 0.03
C LEU A 225 3.03 -17.43 -1.33
N PRO A 226 3.82 -18.49 -1.59
CA PRO A 226 4.42 -18.68 -2.89
C PRO A 226 3.39 -19.14 -3.94
N SER A 227 3.50 -18.58 -5.13
CA SER A 227 2.83 -19.00 -6.37
C SER A 227 3.85 -19.52 -7.36
N PHE A 228 3.43 -20.42 -8.24
CA PHE A 228 4.34 -21.20 -9.08
C PHE A 228 4.00 -21.05 -10.56
N ILE A 229 5.03 -20.85 -11.37
CA ILE A 229 4.97 -20.96 -12.83
C ILE A 229 5.70 -22.24 -13.18
N THR A 230 4.98 -23.19 -13.77
CA THR A 230 5.49 -24.54 -14.02
C THR A 230 6.43 -24.60 -15.23
N PRO A 231 7.21 -25.67 -15.42
CA PRO A 231 8.02 -25.85 -16.61
C PRO A 231 7.24 -25.61 -17.91
N HIS A 232 7.88 -24.99 -18.89
CA HIS A 232 7.33 -24.65 -20.20
C HIS A 232 6.04 -23.80 -20.14
N SER A 233 5.90 -22.98 -19.10
CA SER A 233 4.73 -22.12 -18.89
C SER A 233 5.14 -20.65 -18.81
N THR A 234 4.27 -19.77 -19.28
CA THR A 234 4.52 -18.32 -19.34
C THR A 234 3.39 -17.56 -18.65
N LEU A 235 3.73 -16.72 -17.67
CA LEU A 235 2.81 -15.69 -17.17
C LEU A 235 3.05 -14.38 -17.93
N MET A 236 2.07 -13.96 -18.72
CA MET A 236 2.17 -12.82 -19.63
C MET A 236 1.35 -11.63 -19.12
N PHE A 237 1.90 -10.42 -19.25
CA PHE A 237 1.21 -9.15 -19.00
C PHE A 237 1.16 -8.37 -20.31
N GLY A 238 -0.05 -8.20 -20.84
CA GLY A 238 -0.27 -7.52 -22.11
C GLY A 238 -0.29 -6.00 -22.01
N PRO A 239 -0.43 -5.31 -23.15
CA PRO A 239 -0.38 -3.85 -23.23
C PRO A 239 -1.34 -3.15 -22.27
N ASN A 240 -0.89 -2.05 -21.65
CA ASN A 240 -1.62 -1.19 -20.70
C ASN A 240 -2.05 -1.85 -19.39
N THR A 241 -1.65 -3.10 -19.13
CA THR A 241 -1.85 -3.73 -17.83
C THR A 241 -0.83 -3.24 -16.80
N THR A 242 -1.09 -3.49 -15.52
CA THR A 242 -0.08 -3.31 -14.48
C THR A 242 0.07 -4.57 -13.64
N PHE A 243 1.28 -5.11 -13.52
CA PHE A 243 1.60 -6.07 -12.48
C PHE A 243 2.07 -5.30 -11.23
N PHE A 244 1.49 -5.55 -10.06
CA PHE A 244 1.98 -5.00 -8.80
C PHE A 244 2.29 -6.12 -7.81
N TYR A 245 3.58 -6.39 -7.62
CA TYR A 245 4.08 -7.28 -6.58
C TYR A 245 4.06 -6.55 -5.23
N ASN A 246 3.03 -6.82 -4.43
CA ASN A 246 2.76 -6.17 -3.15
C ASN A 246 2.36 -7.18 -2.06
N PRO A 247 3.18 -8.21 -1.80
CA PRO A 247 2.82 -9.23 -0.83
C PRO A 247 2.65 -8.62 0.56
N ALA A 248 1.74 -9.17 1.37
CA ALA A 248 1.55 -8.78 2.77
C ALA A 248 2.71 -9.22 3.70
N THR A 249 3.90 -9.44 3.15
CA THR A 249 5.13 -9.84 3.85
C THR A 249 6.33 -9.13 3.23
N ILE A 250 7.47 -9.21 3.91
CA ILE A 250 8.74 -8.73 3.38
C ILE A 250 9.40 -9.70 2.38
N SER A 251 8.77 -10.86 2.12
CA SER A 251 9.32 -11.89 1.24
C SER A 251 9.39 -11.42 -0.21
N LYS A 252 10.56 -11.63 -0.82
CA LYS A 252 10.85 -11.17 -2.18
C LYS A 252 10.65 -12.28 -3.20
N ASP A 253 10.64 -13.53 -2.76
CA ASP A 253 10.79 -14.72 -3.60
C ASP A 253 9.47 -15.50 -3.76
N LEU A 254 8.31 -14.85 -3.68
CA LEU A 254 7.01 -15.54 -3.68
C LEU A 254 6.51 -15.93 -5.08
N ILE A 255 7.07 -15.39 -6.16
CA ILE A 255 6.83 -15.93 -7.51
C ILE A 255 7.94 -16.93 -7.84
N LYS A 256 7.59 -18.20 -7.90
CA LYS A 256 8.52 -19.31 -8.11
C LYS A 256 8.46 -19.79 -9.57
N LEU A 257 9.46 -19.42 -10.34
CA LEU A 257 9.80 -20.07 -11.62
C LEU A 257 10.39 -21.45 -11.29
N GLN A 258 9.75 -22.54 -11.69
CA GLN A 258 10.11 -23.89 -11.22
C GLN A 258 11.44 -24.40 -11.83
N ASP A 259 11.71 -24.04 -13.09
CA ASP A 259 12.94 -24.36 -13.81
C ASP A 259 13.32 -23.29 -14.87
N GLU A 260 14.38 -23.54 -15.65
CA GLU A 260 14.91 -22.65 -16.70
C GLU A 260 13.95 -22.40 -17.87
N SER A 261 12.89 -23.21 -18.01
CA SER A 261 11.88 -23.09 -19.05
C SER A 261 10.62 -22.35 -18.61
N SER A 262 10.55 -21.99 -17.33
CA SER A 262 9.44 -21.23 -16.75
C SER A 262 9.66 -19.74 -16.96
N SER A 263 8.65 -18.99 -17.41
CA SER A 263 8.84 -17.61 -17.89
C SER A 263 7.81 -16.61 -17.39
N ILE A 264 8.21 -15.34 -17.24
CA ILE A 264 7.32 -14.18 -17.12
C ILE A 264 7.56 -13.27 -18.32
N TYR A 265 6.51 -12.74 -18.93
CA TYR A 265 6.59 -11.92 -20.12
C TYR A 265 5.81 -10.62 -19.93
N PHE A 266 6.48 -9.47 -20.02
CA PHE A 266 5.89 -8.15 -19.87
C PHE A 266 5.90 -7.44 -21.21
N ASN A 267 4.73 -7.03 -21.72
CA ASN A 267 4.63 -6.35 -23.02
C ASN A 267 3.83 -5.04 -22.90
N ASN A 268 4.49 -3.91 -23.14
CA ASN A 268 3.88 -2.57 -23.12
C ASN A 268 3.03 -2.29 -21.85
N CYS A 269 3.52 -2.72 -20.70
CA CYS A 269 2.80 -2.71 -19.43
C CYS A 269 3.57 -1.95 -18.34
N SER A 270 2.97 -1.82 -17.15
CA SER A 270 3.68 -1.37 -15.96
C SER A 270 3.98 -2.55 -15.03
N PHE A 271 5.19 -2.65 -14.52
CA PHE A 271 5.55 -3.57 -13.45
C PHE A 271 5.99 -2.79 -12.21
N LYS A 272 5.28 -3.01 -11.12
CA LYS A 272 5.47 -2.33 -9.83
C LYS A 272 5.85 -3.32 -8.74
N THR A 273 6.69 -2.90 -7.82
CA THR A 273 7.03 -3.66 -6.60
C THR A 273 6.82 -2.81 -5.35
N THR A 274 6.77 -3.44 -4.18
CA THR A 274 7.10 -2.79 -2.91
C THR A 274 8.60 -2.47 -2.86
N VAL A 275 9.02 -1.70 -1.86
CA VAL A 275 10.44 -1.50 -1.48
C VAL A 275 11.25 -2.75 -1.31
N THR A 276 10.62 -3.83 -0.86
CA THR A 276 11.33 -5.09 -0.71
C THR A 276 11.73 -5.64 -2.08
N GLY A 277 11.09 -5.20 -3.17
CA GLY A 277 11.34 -5.68 -4.51
C GLY A 277 10.79 -7.09 -4.72
N ILE A 278 11.16 -7.69 -5.84
CA ILE A 278 10.92 -9.11 -6.15
C ILE A 278 12.26 -9.80 -6.39
N GLN A 279 12.32 -11.10 -6.12
CA GLN A 279 13.44 -11.98 -6.40
C GLN A 279 12.95 -13.17 -7.22
N LEU A 280 13.60 -13.42 -8.35
CA LEU A 280 13.36 -14.58 -9.21
C LEU A 280 14.63 -15.42 -9.25
N THR A 281 14.54 -16.68 -8.83
CA THR A 281 15.72 -17.54 -8.60
C THR A 281 16.06 -18.47 -9.76
N LYS A 282 15.16 -18.59 -10.75
CA LYS A 282 15.23 -19.51 -11.90
C LYS A 282 14.43 -18.93 -13.06
N GLY A 283 14.47 -19.57 -14.22
CA GLY A 283 13.58 -19.26 -15.35
C GLY A 283 13.94 -17.98 -16.08
N GLN A 284 12.99 -17.45 -16.85
CA GLN A 284 13.23 -16.36 -17.79
C GLN A 284 12.25 -15.20 -17.54
N VAL A 285 12.72 -13.98 -17.76
CA VAL A 285 11.87 -12.79 -17.76
C VAL A 285 12.10 -12.04 -19.06
N TYR A 286 11.00 -11.76 -19.75
CA TYR A 286 10.98 -11.00 -20.99
C TYR A 286 10.35 -9.63 -20.75
N PHE A 287 11.01 -8.61 -21.27
CA PHE A 287 10.45 -7.27 -21.38
C PHE A 287 10.39 -6.94 -22.87
N ASP A 288 9.17 -6.77 -23.39
CA ASP A 288 8.89 -6.45 -24.78
C ASP A 288 8.16 -5.09 -24.85
N ASN A 289 8.48 -4.28 -25.86
CA ASN A 289 7.99 -2.93 -26.04
C ASN A 289 8.23 -2.04 -24.79
N LYS A 290 7.45 -0.97 -24.64
CA LYS A 290 7.62 -0.03 -23.52
C LYS A 290 7.08 -0.61 -22.20
N VAL A 291 7.95 -1.24 -21.42
CA VAL A 291 7.62 -1.60 -20.02
C VAL A 291 8.07 -0.49 -19.06
N THR A 292 7.20 -0.11 -18.12
CA THR A 292 7.49 0.87 -17.06
C THR A 292 7.74 0.16 -15.73
N LEU A 293 8.91 0.35 -15.13
CA LEU A 293 9.27 -0.24 -13.82
C LEU A 293 9.19 0.81 -12.71
N SER A 294 8.61 0.48 -11.56
CA SER A 294 8.58 1.38 -10.39
C SER A 294 8.49 0.62 -9.05
N SER A 295 9.21 1.05 -8.01
CA SER A 295 9.05 0.51 -6.64
C SER A 295 8.31 1.51 -5.75
N ALA A 296 7.49 1.01 -4.82
CA ALA A 296 6.85 1.82 -3.78
C ALA A 296 7.86 2.10 -2.67
N ALA A 297 8.14 3.36 -2.34
CA ALA A 297 9.09 3.78 -1.31
C ALA A 297 8.75 3.25 0.10
N LEU A 298 9.77 3.06 0.96
CA LEU A 298 9.60 2.53 2.32
C LEU A 298 8.86 3.66 2.99
N PRO A 299 7.67 3.44 3.55
CA PRO A 299 7.05 4.51 4.30
C PRO A 299 8.00 4.80 5.47
N PRO A 300 8.50 6.04 5.60
CA PRO A 300 9.60 6.36 6.52
C PRO A 300 9.25 5.88 7.93
N ASN A 301 10.23 5.33 8.65
CA ASN A 301 10.06 5.16 10.08
C ASN A 301 9.88 6.56 10.68
N TYR A 302 8.86 6.72 11.51
CA TYR A 302 8.71 7.95 12.24
C TYR A 302 9.48 7.85 13.53
N ARG A 303 10.31 8.86 13.75
CA ARG A 303 10.75 9.17 15.09
C ARG A 303 9.57 9.77 15.82
N VAL A 304 9.19 9.18 16.95
CA VAL A 304 8.09 9.66 17.77
C VAL A 304 8.66 10.31 19.02
N VAL A 305 8.21 11.51 19.33
CA VAL A 305 8.73 12.27 20.48
C VAL A 305 7.57 12.72 21.35
N THR A 306 7.68 12.48 22.65
CA THR A 306 6.67 12.84 23.65
C THR A 306 7.29 13.58 24.84
N VAL A 307 6.53 14.49 25.45
CA VAL A 307 7.02 15.42 26.50
C VAL A 307 6.21 15.34 27.79
N SER A 308 6.86 15.60 28.93
CA SER A 308 6.27 15.52 30.27
C SER A 308 6.35 16.84 31.07
N PRO A 309 5.31 17.22 31.85
CA PRO A 309 5.33 18.44 32.66
C PRO A 309 6.06 18.31 34.01
N ASP A 310 6.35 17.10 34.50
CA ASP A 310 6.84 16.87 35.86
C ASP A 310 8.37 16.61 35.97
N GLY A 311 9.10 16.39 34.86
CA GLY A 311 10.57 16.55 34.82
C GLY A 311 11.35 15.83 33.71
N LEU A 312 12.55 16.37 33.38
CA LEU A 312 13.71 15.91 32.57
C LEU A 312 13.54 15.13 31.24
N SER A 313 12.41 14.48 30.99
CA SER A 313 12.26 13.46 29.95
C SER A 313 11.48 14.00 28.77
N VAL A 314 12.18 14.13 27.65
CA VAL A 314 11.61 13.91 26.33
C VAL A 314 11.79 12.41 26.08
N ALA A 315 10.73 11.64 25.85
CA ALA A 315 10.91 10.25 25.41
C ALA A 315 10.90 10.21 23.88
N VAL A 316 11.87 9.49 23.32
CA VAL A 316 12.09 9.38 21.88
C VAL A 316 12.02 7.91 21.50
N SER A 317 11.16 7.58 20.54
CA SER A 317 11.18 6.31 19.82
C SER A 317 11.73 6.55 18.42
N GLU A 318 12.61 5.67 17.96
CA GLU A 318 13.16 5.67 16.59
C GLU A 318 12.57 4.55 15.73
N ASP A 319 11.53 3.87 16.23
CA ASP A 319 10.97 2.64 15.68
C ASP A 319 9.44 2.63 15.70
N ASP A 320 8.80 3.74 15.28
CA ASP A 320 7.34 3.88 15.22
C ASP A 320 6.62 3.65 16.57
N ALA A 321 7.18 4.16 17.67
CA ALA A 321 6.69 4.00 19.04
C ALA A 321 6.69 2.54 19.57
N GLN A 322 7.53 1.67 19.02
CA GLN A 322 7.68 0.28 19.52
C GLN A 322 8.57 0.20 20.76
N SER A 323 9.64 1.00 20.81
CA SER A 323 10.51 1.14 21.96
C SER A 323 10.89 2.60 22.22
N TRP A 324 11.18 2.92 23.48
CA TRP A 324 11.38 4.29 23.94
C TRP A 324 12.72 4.47 24.65
N ASN A 325 13.41 5.54 24.29
CA ASN A 325 14.61 6.03 24.94
C ASN A 325 14.29 7.32 25.72
N ASN A 326 14.79 7.40 26.95
CA ASN A 326 14.68 8.62 27.75
C ASN A 326 15.74 9.64 27.29
N GLY A 327 15.32 10.66 26.54
CA GLY A 327 16.12 11.80 26.17
C GLY A 327 16.20 12.84 27.30
N ILE A 328 17.30 13.62 27.33
CA ILE A 328 17.49 14.72 28.28
C ILE A 328 17.15 16.03 27.56
N SER A 329 16.07 16.69 27.96
CA SER A 329 15.66 17.97 27.35
C SER A 329 16.50 19.18 27.79
N GLY A 330 17.34 18.99 28.82
CA GLY A 330 18.08 20.06 29.50
C GLY A 330 17.20 20.97 30.37
N THR A 331 15.88 20.74 30.42
CA THR A 331 14.91 21.56 31.15
C THR A 331 13.72 20.73 31.68
N ARG A 332 12.72 21.35 32.32
CA ARG A 332 11.54 20.68 32.89
C ARG A 332 10.26 21.40 32.46
N ALA A 333 9.12 20.78 32.74
CA ALA A 333 7.81 21.44 32.64
C ALA A 333 7.37 21.79 31.22
N LEU A 334 7.65 20.90 30.26
CA LEU A 334 7.23 21.00 28.87
C LEU A 334 5.78 20.51 28.70
N ILE A 335 5.04 21.13 27.79
CA ILE A 335 3.60 20.92 27.60
C ILE A 335 3.27 20.56 26.16
N ALA A 336 3.82 21.29 25.19
CA ALA A 336 3.56 21.07 23.77
C ALA A 336 4.86 20.75 23.03
N ILE A 337 4.79 19.95 21.96
CA ILE A 337 5.91 19.60 21.09
C ILE A 337 5.48 19.63 19.62
N VAL A 338 6.30 20.26 18.77
CA VAL A 338 6.05 20.34 17.34
C VAL A 338 7.34 20.22 16.54
N PHE A 339 7.23 19.63 15.34
CA PHE A 339 8.30 19.57 14.35
C PHE A 339 7.97 20.44 13.15
N ASN A 340 9.00 20.99 12.53
CA ASN A 340 8.84 21.83 11.35
C ASN A 340 8.46 20.97 10.13
N PRO A 341 7.35 21.29 9.43
CA PRO A 341 6.84 20.46 8.33
C PRO A 341 7.74 20.44 7.08
N LYS A 342 8.68 21.39 6.94
CA LYS A 342 9.66 21.42 5.83
C LYS A 342 11.05 20.96 6.22
N ASN A 343 11.39 21.06 7.51
CA ASN A 343 12.71 20.69 8.00
C ASN A 343 12.56 19.81 9.25
N PRO A 344 12.46 18.49 9.09
CA PRO A 344 12.24 17.56 10.20
C PRO A 344 13.33 17.60 11.26
N ASN A 345 14.51 18.18 10.97
CA ASN A 345 15.54 18.39 11.99
C ASN A 345 15.17 19.45 13.03
N LEU A 346 14.23 20.34 12.73
CA LEU A 346 13.83 21.42 13.64
C LEU A 346 12.65 20.98 14.51
N GLY A 347 12.95 20.71 15.78
CA GLY A 347 11.95 20.46 16.82
C GLY A 347 11.84 21.65 17.77
N PHE A 348 10.65 21.87 18.33
CA PHE A 348 10.40 22.85 19.38
C PHE A 348 9.44 22.31 20.42
N SER A 349 9.71 22.59 21.69
CA SER A 349 8.81 22.30 22.79
C SER A 349 8.73 23.49 23.75
N ILE A 350 7.57 23.69 24.36
CA ILE A 350 7.28 24.79 25.27
C ILE A 350 6.40 24.32 26.43
N GLY A 351 6.48 24.99 27.58
CA GLY A 351 5.55 24.77 28.68
C GLY A 351 5.56 25.83 29.77
N TYR A 352 5.49 25.39 31.03
CA TYR A 352 5.29 26.26 32.19
C TYR A 352 6.45 27.24 32.42
N ASN A 353 6.14 28.42 32.96
CA ASN A 353 7.03 29.54 33.24
C ASN A 353 7.85 29.99 32.02
N GLY A 354 7.29 29.88 30.81
CA GLY A 354 7.96 30.23 29.56
C GLY A 354 9.13 29.32 29.20
N THR A 355 9.18 28.12 29.77
CA THR A 355 10.27 27.17 29.51
C THR A 355 10.17 26.64 28.09
N VAL A 356 11.29 26.63 27.37
CA VAL A 356 11.36 26.08 26.01
C VAL A 356 12.53 25.11 25.86
N ALA A 357 12.41 24.21 24.90
CA ALA A 357 13.48 23.38 24.40
C ALA A 357 13.43 23.40 22.87
N TYR A 358 14.58 23.45 22.21
CA TYR A 358 14.69 23.42 20.76
C TYR A 358 15.68 22.35 20.31
N SER A 359 15.34 21.67 19.22
CA SER A 359 16.16 20.63 18.59
C SER A 359 16.53 21.05 17.17
N TYR A 360 17.73 20.64 16.75
CA TYR A 360 18.27 20.83 15.39
C TYR A 360 18.66 19.51 14.73
N ASP A 361 18.27 18.38 15.34
CA ASP A 361 18.56 17.01 14.91
C ASP A 361 17.32 16.11 15.06
N GLY A 362 16.14 16.71 14.90
CA GLY A 362 14.87 16.00 14.80
C GLY A 362 14.41 15.39 16.12
N GLY A 363 14.80 15.96 17.25
CA GLY A 363 14.36 15.58 18.58
C GLY A 363 15.29 14.61 19.31
N LYS A 364 16.47 14.29 18.75
CA LYS A 364 17.50 13.48 19.42
C LYS A 364 18.13 14.24 20.57
N ASN A 365 18.55 15.48 20.32
CA ASN A 365 19.09 16.38 21.32
C ASN A 365 18.27 17.66 21.40
N TRP A 366 18.19 18.19 22.61
CA TRP A 366 17.41 19.37 22.93
C TRP A 366 18.28 20.36 23.69
N ILE A 367 18.13 21.63 23.32
CA ILE A 367 18.81 22.74 23.97
C ILE A 367 17.75 23.56 24.70
N ALA A 368 17.95 23.73 26.01
CA ALA A 368 17.05 24.48 26.85
C ALA A 368 17.11 25.99 26.57
N GLY A 369 15.97 26.66 26.75
CA GLY A 369 15.84 28.11 26.75
C GLY A 369 14.67 28.57 27.60
N ASN A 370 14.42 29.87 27.60
CA ASN A 370 13.26 30.47 28.23
C ASN A 370 12.82 31.72 27.45
N VAL A 371 11.52 31.89 27.25
CA VAL A 371 10.92 33.01 26.49
C VAL A 371 10.21 34.03 27.38
N GLY A 372 10.42 33.93 28.70
CA GLY A 372 9.80 34.73 29.74
C GLY A 372 8.42 34.22 30.13
N THR A 373 8.02 34.50 31.38
CA THR A 373 6.68 34.20 31.89
C THR A 373 5.61 34.91 31.05
N PRO A 374 4.41 34.32 30.88
CA PRO A 374 3.75 33.32 31.72
C PRO A 374 3.84 31.87 31.17
N ASP A 375 2.89 31.01 31.53
CA ASP A 375 2.77 29.65 30.99
C ASP A 375 2.24 29.68 29.56
N TYR A 376 2.76 28.79 28.70
CA TYR A 376 2.27 28.59 27.34
C TYR A 376 1.84 27.13 27.17
N TYR A 377 0.74 26.93 26.45
CA TYR A 377 0.04 25.64 26.42
C TYR A 377 0.05 24.96 25.05
N ASP A 378 0.33 25.70 23.98
CA ASP A 378 0.32 25.16 22.63
C ASP A 378 1.34 25.85 21.73
N ALA A 379 1.77 25.12 20.70
CA ALA A 379 2.64 25.60 19.65
C ALA A 379 2.22 25.02 18.29
N ALA A 380 2.47 25.75 17.21
CA ALA A 380 2.18 25.28 15.86
C ALA A 380 3.10 25.92 14.82
N TYR A 381 3.56 25.15 13.85
CA TYR A 381 4.27 25.68 12.69
C TYR A 381 3.30 26.16 11.61
N SER A 382 3.72 27.18 10.86
CA SER A 382 3.08 27.52 9.59
C SER A 382 3.23 26.36 8.60
N PRO A 383 2.29 26.16 7.66
CA PRO A 383 2.36 25.06 6.69
C PRO A 383 3.63 25.08 5.84
N ASN A 384 4.19 26.28 5.63
CA ASN A 384 5.44 26.48 4.91
C ASN A 384 6.70 26.34 5.79
N GLY A 385 6.56 26.09 7.10
CA GLY A 385 7.65 25.94 8.06
C GLY A 385 8.41 27.22 8.42
N ASP A 386 8.04 28.38 7.87
CA ASP A 386 8.80 29.62 8.07
C ASP A 386 8.58 30.26 9.45
N TYR A 387 7.44 29.98 10.09
CA TYR A 387 7.05 30.57 11.38
C TYR A 387 6.56 29.52 12.38
N LEU A 388 6.92 29.72 13.64
CA LEU A 388 6.44 28.97 14.80
C LEU A 388 5.57 29.89 15.66
N LEU A 389 4.38 29.43 16.01
CA LEU A 389 3.45 30.12 16.91
C LEU A 389 3.46 29.50 18.30
N ILE A 390 3.14 30.31 19.31
CA ILE A 390 2.84 29.89 20.68
C ILE A 390 1.65 30.66 21.24
N CYS A 391 0.89 30.06 22.15
CA CYS A 391 -0.15 30.75 22.92
C CYS A 391 -0.17 30.34 24.40
N GLY A 392 -0.60 31.24 25.27
CA GLY A 392 -0.52 31.04 26.71
C GLY A 392 -1.44 31.93 27.55
N ASP A 393 -1.11 32.00 28.84
CA ASP A 393 -1.83 32.80 29.83
C ASP A 393 -1.80 34.31 29.52
N GLY A 394 -2.86 35.00 29.96
CA GLY A 394 -3.03 36.44 29.75
C GLY A 394 -3.28 36.83 28.29
N GLU A 395 -3.83 35.89 27.50
CA GLU A 395 -4.00 35.95 26.04
C GLU A 395 -2.74 36.40 25.30
N ARG A 396 -1.62 35.84 25.74
CA ARG A 396 -0.31 36.07 25.15
C ARG A 396 -0.10 35.11 24.00
N ILE A 397 0.28 35.66 22.86
CA ILE A 397 0.65 34.91 21.66
C ILE A 397 2.08 35.30 21.26
N GLY A 398 2.80 34.37 20.62
CA GLY A 398 4.12 34.63 20.05
C GLY A 398 4.27 34.07 18.64
N ARG A 399 5.07 34.75 17.80
CA ARG A 399 5.54 34.25 16.49
C ARG A 399 7.07 34.29 16.44
N SER A 400 7.69 33.20 15.98
CA SER A 400 9.14 33.09 15.81
C SER A 400 9.50 32.65 14.40
N LYS A 401 10.50 33.30 13.80
CA LYS A 401 11.13 32.86 12.54
C LYS A 401 12.38 31.99 12.78
N SER A 402 12.82 31.89 14.03
CA SER A 402 14.13 31.36 14.41
C SER A 402 14.00 30.08 15.25
N ASN A 403 13.05 29.19 14.90
CA ASN A 403 12.74 27.97 15.66
C ASN A 403 12.65 28.22 17.18
N GLY A 404 11.89 29.23 17.59
CA GLY A 404 11.62 29.52 18.99
C GLY A 404 12.76 30.15 19.79
N ARG A 405 13.90 30.50 19.16
CA ARG A 405 14.97 31.26 19.84
C ARG A 405 14.55 32.67 20.25
N ILE A 406 13.81 33.36 19.38
CA ILE A 406 13.33 34.73 19.59
C ILE A 406 11.88 34.78 19.15
N PHE A 407 11.02 35.37 19.98
CA PHE A 407 9.60 35.56 19.68
C PHE A 407 9.25 37.04 19.56
N ASP A 408 8.48 37.37 18.53
CA ASP A 408 7.63 38.56 18.52
C ASP A 408 6.37 38.26 19.34
N ILE A 409 6.16 38.97 20.45
CA ILE A 409 5.11 38.70 21.42
C ILE A 409 4.03 39.77 21.33
N LYS A 410 2.76 39.34 21.24
CA LYS A 410 1.58 40.21 21.37
C LYS A 410 0.73 39.78 22.57
N ASN A 411 0.22 40.76 23.30
CA ASN A 411 -0.80 40.54 24.34
C ASN A 411 -2.14 40.99 23.78
N LEU A 412 -3.10 40.07 23.68
CA LEU A 412 -4.44 40.38 23.21
C LEU A 412 -5.29 40.95 24.38
N PRO A 413 -6.29 41.81 24.10
CA PRO A 413 -6.93 42.63 25.14
C PRO A 413 -7.92 41.92 26.09
N GLY A 414 -8.01 40.58 26.12
CA GLY A 414 -9.01 39.85 26.91
C GLY A 414 -8.52 39.18 28.20
N GLY A 415 -7.21 38.98 28.39
CA GLY A 415 -6.61 38.52 29.66
C GLY A 415 -6.93 37.09 30.13
N SER A 416 -7.67 36.29 29.34
CA SER A 416 -7.94 34.86 29.55
C SER A 416 -6.71 33.95 29.28
N THR A 417 -6.87 32.64 29.43
CA THR A 417 -5.85 31.63 29.04
C THR A 417 -6.14 31.10 27.65
N LEU A 418 -5.16 31.14 26.74
CA LEU A 418 -5.23 30.48 25.43
C LEU A 418 -4.63 29.08 25.52
N ARG A 419 -5.36 28.10 24.96
CA ARG A 419 -5.05 26.67 25.08
C ARG A 419 -4.71 26.01 23.75
N GLY A 420 -5.15 26.58 22.63
CA GLY A 420 -4.84 26.10 21.29
C GLY A 420 -4.47 27.24 20.35
N ILE A 421 -3.55 26.99 19.42
CA ILE A 421 -3.21 27.91 18.33
C ILE A 421 -2.80 27.11 17.09
N SER A 422 -3.31 27.50 15.91
CA SER A 422 -2.95 26.83 14.67
C SER A 422 -3.14 27.71 13.44
N TYR A 423 -2.35 27.42 12.40
CA TYR A 423 -2.55 27.94 11.05
C TYR A 423 -3.58 27.08 10.30
N SER A 424 -4.36 27.71 9.43
CA SER A 424 -5.05 26.99 8.34
C SER A 424 -4.03 26.28 7.44
N ASN A 425 -4.40 25.16 6.82
CA ASN A 425 -3.51 24.40 5.94
C ASN A 425 -3.03 25.21 4.72
N SER A 426 -3.87 26.13 4.22
CA SER A 426 -3.53 27.10 3.16
C SER A 426 -2.63 28.26 3.63
N GLY A 427 -2.43 28.43 4.94
CA GLY A 427 -1.72 29.56 5.53
C GLY A 427 -2.48 30.90 5.51
N LYS A 428 -3.75 30.92 5.08
CA LYS A 428 -4.56 32.14 4.91
C LYS A 428 -4.99 32.79 6.24
N TYR A 429 -5.19 32.01 7.30
CA TYR A 429 -5.61 32.53 8.61
C TYR A 429 -4.97 31.76 9.76
N ILE A 430 -4.93 32.43 10.92
CA ILE A 430 -4.45 31.89 12.18
C ILE A 430 -5.60 31.97 13.18
N ILE A 431 -5.85 30.89 13.92
CA ILE A 431 -6.85 30.89 15.00
C ILE A 431 -6.18 30.46 16.30
N SER A 432 -6.50 31.18 17.37
CA SER A 432 -6.18 30.77 18.74
C SER A 432 -7.46 30.69 19.57
N VAL A 433 -7.56 29.65 20.40
CA VAL A 433 -8.75 29.35 21.20
C VAL A 433 -8.37 29.21 22.67
N GLY A 434 -9.30 29.48 23.57
CA GLY A 434 -9.03 29.40 24.99
C GLY A 434 -10.23 29.49 25.91
N TYR A 435 -9.93 29.71 27.18
CA TYR A 435 -10.92 29.77 28.25
C TYR A 435 -11.90 30.93 28.06
N SER A 436 -13.08 30.78 28.66
CA SER A 436 -14.18 31.74 28.55
C SER A 436 -14.69 31.95 27.12
N GLY A 437 -14.72 30.88 26.31
CA GLY A 437 -15.20 30.88 24.92
C GLY A 437 -14.41 31.81 24.01
N ARG A 438 -13.12 32.02 24.29
CA ARG A 438 -12.27 32.95 23.53
C ARG A 438 -11.83 32.30 22.23
N VAL A 439 -12.11 32.98 21.12
CA VAL A 439 -11.61 32.65 19.79
C VAL A 439 -11.03 33.93 19.21
N TRP A 440 -9.74 33.90 18.90
CA TRP A 440 -8.99 34.97 18.25
C TRP A 440 -8.61 34.53 16.84
N ARG A 441 -8.70 35.44 15.88
CA ARG A 441 -8.44 35.17 14.47
C ARG A 441 -7.61 36.28 13.83
N SER A 442 -6.60 35.90 13.07
CA SER A 442 -5.82 36.77 12.17
C SER A 442 -6.03 36.33 10.72
N VAL A 443 -6.10 37.30 9.81
CA VAL A 443 -6.36 37.09 8.36
C VAL A 443 -5.29 37.71 7.46
N ASP A 444 -4.25 38.28 8.08
CA ASP A 444 -3.20 39.07 7.44
C ASP A 444 -1.83 38.62 7.95
N ASP A 445 -1.66 37.31 8.07
CA ASP A 445 -0.44 36.63 8.52
C ASP A 445 0.17 37.28 9.78
N TRP A 446 -0.54 37.13 10.91
CA TRP A 446 -0.18 37.56 12.27
C TRP A 446 -0.30 39.05 12.58
N GLU A 447 -0.39 39.93 11.59
CA GLU A 447 -0.30 41.37 11.82
C GLU A 447 -1.43 41.91 12.71
N ASN A 448 -2.69 41.58 12.40
CA ASN A 448 -3.84 41.98 13.20
C ASN A 448 -4.66 40.78 13.69
N TRP A 449 -5.24 40.93 14.88
CA TRP A 449 -6.06 39.91 15.55
C TRP A 449 -7.39 40.48 15.99
N ALA A 450 -8.47 39.74 15.72
CA ALA A 450 -9.82 40.09 16.10
C ALA A 450 -10.51 38.93 16.82
N VAL A 451 -11.43 39.26 17.74
CA VAL A 451 -12.28 38.25 18.39
C VAL A 451 -13.25 37.69 17.34
N SER A 452 -13.35 36.37 17.26
CA SER A 452 -14.16 35.62 16.27
C SER A 452 -14.94 34.49 16.94
N ASN A 453 -15.66 34.81 18.02
CA ASN A 453 -16.36 33.84 18.88
C ASN A 453 -17.89 33.90 18.75
N THR A 454 -18.42 34.34 17.61
CA THR A 454 -19.87 34.37 17.34
C THR A 454 -20.45 32.96 17.49
N ASN A 455 -21.49 32.82 18.31
CA ASN A 455 -22.14 31.54 18.69
C ASN A 455 -21.27 30.57 19.50
N VAL A 456 -20.18 31.04 20.11
CA VAL A 456 -19.43 30.30 21.12
C VAL A 456 -19.90 30.74 22.50
N GLU A 457 -20.14 29.78 23.40
CA GLU A 457 -20.64 30.10 24.74
C GLU A 457 -19.49 30.56 25.65
N PRO A 458 -19.59 31.72 26.32
CA PRO A 458 -18.52 32.24 27.18
C PRO A 458 -18.23 31.40 28.42
N THR A 459 -19.07 30.43 28.77
CA THR A 459 -18.87 29.50 29.89
C THR A 459 -18.02 28.30 29.54
N HIS A 460 -17.76 28.06 28.25
CA HIS A 460 -16.96 26.94 27.80
C HIS A 460 -15.47 27.26 27.74
N ASN A 461 -14.67 26.26 28.11
CA ASN A 461 -13.23 26.30 28.00
C ASN A 461 -12.83 25.53 26.76
N LEU A 462 -12.38 26.24 25.73
CA LEU A 462 -11.91 25.65 24.49
C LEU A 462 -10.50 25.12 24.71
N GLN A 463 -10.23 23.89 24.27
CA GLN A 463 -8.98 23.17 24.56
C GLN A 463 -8.06 23.15 23.35
N LYS A 464 -8.51 22.62 22.21
CA LYS A 464 -7.75 22.51 20.96
C LYS A 464 -8.65 22.74 19.75
N LEU A 465 -8.05 23.14 18.62
CA LEU A 465 -8.68 23.21 17.31
C LEU A 465 -7.94 22.34 16.28
N ALA A 466 -8.67 21.80 15.32
CA ALA A 466 -8.12 21.14 14.14
C ALA A 466 -8.81 21.65 12.86
N PHE A 467 -8.01 21.90 11.83
CA PHE A 467 -8.49 22.19 10.48
C PHE A 467 -8.63 20.90 9.70
N LYS A 468 -9.71 20.76 8.93
CA LYS A 468 -9.78 19.75 7.89
C LYS A 468 -8.67 20.04 6.85
N PRO A 469 -8.01 19.04 6.25
CA PRO A 469 -6.87 19.27 5.35
C PRO A 469 -7.15 20.21 4.17
N ASP A 470 -8.41 20.29 3.71
CA ASP A 470 -8.87 21.18 2.63
C ASP A 470 -9.36 22.56 3.13
N ASP A 471 -9.19 22.87 4.42
CA ASP A 471 -9.65 24.07 5.12
C ASP A 471 -11.18 24.29 5.13
N SER A 472 -11.98 23.34 4.63
CA SER A 472 -13.44 23.51 4.49
C SER A 472 -14.21 23.43 5.82
N ASN A 473 -13.59 22.87 6.86
CA ASN A 473 -14.16 22.78 8.20
C ASN A 473 -13.10 22.96 9.28
N ILE A 474 -13.53 23.46 10.44
CA ILE A 474 -12.73 23.62 11.65
C ILE A 474 -13.51 22.99 12.79
N ILE A 475 -12.88 22.16 13.61
CA ILE A 475 -13.48 21.63 14.83
C ILE A 475 -12.68 22.09 16.04
N ILE A 476 -13.38 22.55 17.09
CA ILE A 476 -12.81 22.90 18.39
C ILE A 476 -13.32 21.91 19.44
N ALA A 477 -12.40 21.28 20.16
CA ALA A 477 -12.67 20.48 21.35
C ALA A 477 -12.88 21.38 22.58
N SER A 478 -13.85 21.05 23.43
CA SER A 478 -14.18 21.84 24.63
C SER A 478 -14.55 20.97 25.83
N ASN A 479 -14.74 21.62 26.99
CA ASN A 479 -15.30 20.99 28.18
C ASN A 479 -16.79 20.70 28.03
N ASN A 480 -17.34 19.94 28.98
CA ASN A 480 -18.77 19.65 29.09
C ASN A 480 -19.36 18.97 27.84
N ASP A 481 -18.67 17.94 27.35
CA ASP A 481 -19.12 17.07 26.25
C ASP A 481 -19.52 17.84 24.98
N THR A 482 -18.78 18.92 24.69
CA THR A 482 -19.12 19.91 23.67
C THR A 482 -17.99 20.09 22.66
N ILE A 483 -18.36 20.25 21.39
CA ILE A 483 -17.48 20.75 20.33
C ILE A 483 -18.14 21.92 19.60
N TYR A 484 -17.31 22.68 18.89
CA TYR A 484 -17.76 23.71 17.96
C TYR A 484 -17.21 23.45 16.57
N THR A 485 -18.05 23.57 15.54
CA THR A 485 -17.59 23.52 14.15
C THR A 485 -17.80 24.82 13.41
N SER A 486 -16.97 25.08 12.40
CA SER A 486 -17.11 26.24 11.51
C SER A 486 -16.77 25.85 10.08
N THR A 487 -17.68 26.15 9.15
CA THR A 487 -17.52 25.96 7.71
C THR A 487 -17.34 27.27 6.93
N ASN A 488 -17.05 28.38 7.63
CA ASN A 488 -16.90 29.70 7.05
C ASN A 488 -15.63 30.41 7.55
N ASP A 489 -14.50 29.71 7.50
CA ASP A 489 -13.16 30.22 7.86
C ASP A 489 -13.04 30.72 9.32
N GLY A 490 -13.87 30.22 10.24
CA GLY A 490 -13.83 30.53 11.67
C GLY A 490 -14.61 31.79 12.07
N ILE A 491 -15.54 32.25 11.22
CA ILE A 491 -16.33 33.47 11.47
C ILE A 491 -17.55 33.20 12.35
N HIS A 492 -18.25 32.07 12.12
CA HIS A 492 -19.38 31.63 12.93
C HIS A 492 -19.21 30.17 13.34
N TRP A 493 -19.60 29.87 14.57
CA TRP A 493 -19.48 28.53 15.12
C TRP A 493 -20.85 27.88 15.30
N LYS A 494 -20.88 26.57 15.16
CA LYS A 494 -22.04 25.72 15.46
C LYS A 494 -21.67 24.79 16.60
N LYS A 495 -22.44 24.84 17.69
CA LYS A 495 -22.27 23.99 18.87
C LYS A 495 -22.87 22.60 18.62
N TYR A 496 -22.14 21.57 19.00
CA TYR A 496 -22.65 20.21 19.19
C TYR A 496 -22.33 19.75 20.61
N SER A 497 -23.27 19.10 21.28
CA SER A 497 -23.13 18.63 22.67
C SER A 497 -23.80 17.26 22.82
N GLY A 498 -23.48 16.53 23.90
CA GLY A 498 -24.04 15.20 24.14
C GLY A 498 -23.39 14.12 23.28
N ILE A 499 -22.11 14.31 22.94
CA ILE A 499 -21.31 13.42 22.09
C ILE A 499 -21.10 12.06 22.76
N SER A 500 -20.71 12.08 24.04
CA SER A 500 -20.56 10.88 24.88
C SER A 500 -21.85 10.52 25.61
N GLY A 501 -22.78 11.47 25.74
CA GLY A 501 -23.95 11.34 26.61
C GLY A 501 -23.61 11.52 28.10
N ASN A 502 -22.39 11.97 28.40
CA ASN A 502 -21.92 12.31 29.74
C ASN A 502 -21.36 13.73 29.75
N ASP A 503 -22.17 14.69 30.22
CA ASP A 503 -21.86 16.12 30.27
C ASP A 503 -20.65 16.48 31.16
N SER A 504 -20.04 15.52 31.85
CA SER A 504 -18.80 15.72 32.63
C SER A 504 -17.53 15.45 31.83
N ILE A 505 -17.62 14.93 30.60
CA ILE A 505 -16.46 14.65 29.76
C ILE A 505 -15.86 15.96 29.26
N ASN A 506 -14.55 16.11 29.44
CA ASN A 506 -13.79 17.18 28.82
C ASN A 506 -13.00 16.60 27.66
N PHE A 507 -13.17 17.17 26.47
CA PHE A 507 -12.36 16.83 25.31
C PHE A 507 -11.08 17.65 25.32
N ASN A 508 -9.94 16.96 25.36
CA ASN A 508 -8.63 17.57 25.56
C ASN A 508 -7.92 17.87 24.24
N ASP A 509 -8.11 17.02 23.22
CA ASP A 509 -7.44 17.18 21.92
C ASP A 509 -8.25 16.57 20.76
N ILE A 510 -7.95 17.03 19.54
CA ILE A 510 -8.64 16.65 18.30
C ILE A 510 -7.68 16.62 17.11
N ALA A 511 -7.82 15.60 16.26
CA ALA A 511 -7.02 15.47 15.04
C ALA A 511 -7.88 15.02 13.84
N TYR A 512 -7.60 15.57 12.68
CA TYR A 512 -8.15 15.14 11.40
C TYR A 512 -7.23 14.11 10.72
N SER A 513 -7.81 13.14 10.03
CA SER A 513 -7.07 12.28 9.10
C SER A 513 -6.47 13.11 7.97
N ARG A 514 -5.36 12.63 7.40
CA ARG A 514 -4.61 13.35 6.37
C ARG A 514 -5.43 13.65 5.11
N ASP A 515 -6.35 12.75 4.76
CA ASP A 515 -7.28 12.87 3.65
C ASP A 515 -8.59 13.59 4.01
N GLY A 516 -8.79 13.92 5.30
CA GLY A 516 -10.00 14.55 5.81
C GLY A 516 -11.23 13.65 5.85
N SER A 517 -11.08 12.33 5.65
CA SER A 517 -12.19 11.37 5.67
C SER A 517 -12.72 11.08 7.07
N TYR A 518 -11.93 11.31 8.12
CA TYR A 518 -12.39 11.19 9.51
C TYR A 518 -11.66 12.14 10.46
N ALA A 519 -12.21 12.32 11.65
CA ALA A 519 -11.59 13.02 12.77
C ALA A 519 -11.68 12.18 14.05
N PHE A 520 -10.70 12.33 14.93
CA PHE A 520 -10.70 11.75 16.26
C PHE A 520 -10.70 12.85 17.32
N ILE A 521 -11.45 12.63 18.39
CA ILE A 521 -11.43 13.47 19.59
C ILE A 521 -11.17 12.59 20.80
N VAL A 522 -10.32 13.06 21.70
CA VAL A 522 -9.92 12.35 22.92
C VAL A 522 -10.17 13.20 24.15
N GLY A 523 -10.39 12.55 25.29
CA GLY A 523 -10.69 13.27 26.52
C GLY A 523 -10.69 12.40 27.77
N ASN A 524 -11.31 12.94 28.81
CA ASN A 524 -11.35 12.33 30.13
C ASN A 524 -12.03 10.95 30.13
N ALA A 525 -11.74 10.14 31.16
CA ALA A 525 -12.30 8.81 31.37
C ALA A 525 -12.15 7.85 30.18
N GLY A 526 -10.97 7.85 29.52
CA GLY A 526 -10.66 6.94 28.42
C GLY A 526 -11.47 7.20 27.14
N SER A 527 -12.00 8.42 26.99
CA SER A 527 -12.90 8.78 25.90
C SER A 527 -12.14 8.92 24.58
N ILE A 528 -12.42 8.02 23.64
CA ILE A 528 -11.94 8.08 22.25
C ILE A 528 -13.16 8.01 21.33
N TYR A 529 -13.39 9.05 20.55
CA TYR A 529 -14.50 9.10 19.61
C TYR A 529 -14.01 9.40 18.19
N LYS A 530 -14.62 8.76 17.21
CA LYS A 530 -14.35 8.93 15.77
C LYS A 530 -15.57 9.51 15.06
N SER A 531 -15.36 10.55 14.27
CA SER A 531 -16.35 11.13 13.37
C SER A 531 -15.95 10.87 11.92
N THR A 532 -16.93 10.54 11.06
CA THR A 532 -16.75 10.39 9.61
C THR A 532 -17.61 11.39 8.81
N ASP A 533 -18.19 12.38 9.47
CA ASP A 533 -19.13 13.34 8.88
C ASP A 533 -18.83 14.79 9.32
N ASP A 534 -17.54 15.13 9.44
CA ASP A 534 -17.06 16.48 9.79
C ASP A 534 -17.52 17.00 11.17
N GLY A 535 -17.67 16.09 12.12
CA GLY A 535 -17.94 16.39 13.53
C GLY A 535 -19.43 16.52 13.83
N VAL A 536 -20.31 16.08 12.93
CA VAL A 536 -21.77 16.11 13.17
C VAL A 536 -22.17 14.96 14.09
N THR A 537 -21.62 13.76 13.89
CA THR A 537 -21.83 12.59 14.74
C THR A 537 -20.51 11.91 15.08
N TRP A 538 -20.50 11.23 16.23
CA TRP A 538 -19.30 10.61 16.77
C TRP A 538 -19.62 9.21 17.29
N ALA A 539 -18.79 8.25 16.93
CA ALA A 539 -18.88 6.87 17.38
C ALA A 539 -17.75 6.57 18.38
N LEU A 540 -18.09 5.85 19.45
CA LEU A 540 -17.11 5.39 20.43
C LEU A 540 -16.11 4.43 19.76
N SER A 541 -14.82 4.67 19.99
CA SER A 541 -13.69 3.99 19.34
C SER A 541 -12.66 3.56 20.40
N ASN A 542 -13.06 2.67 21.31
CA ASN A 542 -12.27 2.27 22.47
C ASN A 542 -12.10 0.75 22.60
N THR A 543 -12.07 0.03 21.48
CA THR A 543 -11.83 -1.42 21.48
C THR A 543 -10.35 -1.70 21.73
N TYR A 544 -10.01 -2.23 22.90
CA TYR A 544 -8.63 -2.55 23.29
C TYR A 544 -8.28 -4.02 23.03
N THR A 545 -7.09 -4.27 22.51
CA THR A 545 -6.53 -5.62 22.33
C THR A 545 -5.41 -5.85 23.34
N GLY A 546 -5.63 -6.71 24.37
CA GLY A 546 -4.59 -7.05 25.36
C GLY A 546 -5.11 -7.37 26.78
N ASN A 547 -4.22 -7.85 27.66
CA ASN A 547 -4.51 -8.06 29.08
C ASN A 547 -4.44 -6.73 29.84
N GLY A 548 -5.60 -6.15 30.14
CA GLY A 548 -5.75 -4.92 30.91
C GLY A 548 -7.09 -4.28 30.57
N GLY A 549 -8.07 -4.41 31.47
CA GLY A 549 -9.45 -3.95 31.26
C GLY A 549 -9.59 -2.43 31.07
N SER A 550 -10.85 -2.02 30.85
CA SER A 550 -11.34 -0.64 30.66
C SER A 550 -10.46 0.46 31.26
N ILE A 551 -10.13 1.43 30.43
CA ILE A 551 -9.25 2.55 30.78
C ILE A 551 -10.11 3.63 31.42
N GLY A 552 -10.02 3.78 32.73
CA GLY A 552 -10.66 4.86 33.48
C GLY A 552 -9.84 6.16 33.49
N HIS A 553 -8.71 6.20 32.78
CA HIS A 553 -7.74 7.29 32.85
C HIS A 553 -8.02 8.39 31.83
N ASP A 554 -7.68 9.63 32.16
CA ASP A 554 -7.86 10.77 31.27
C ASP A 554 -6.86 10.72 30.10
N LEU A 555 -7.34 10.90 28.87
CA LEU A 555 -6.51 10.96 27.67
C LEU A 555 -6.20 12.42 27.34
N ASN A 556 -4.96 12.70 26.93
CA ASN A 556 -4.48 14.07 26.73
C ASN A 556 -4.46 14.48 25.27
N TYR A 557 -3.61 13.84 24.48
CA TYR A 557 -3.23 14.29 23.15
C TYR A 557 -3.34 13.16 22.14
N ILE A 558 -3.66 13.48 20.90
CA ILE A 558 -3.76 12.56 19.79
C ILE A 558 -2.95 13.04 18.59
N ALA A 559 -2.09 12.17 18.07
CA ALA A 559 -1.35 12.41 16.85
C ALA A 559 -1.64 11.33 15.80
N ILE A 560 -1.76 11.75 14.55
CA ILE A 560 -1.87 10.86 13.39
C ILE A 560 -0.60 11.02 12.56
N SER A 561 0.02 9.91 12.16
CA SER A 561 1.23 9.96 11.34
C SER A 561 0.94 10.62 9.98
N PRO A 562 1.92 11.32 9.37
CA PRO A 562 1.76 11.96 8.07
C PRO A 562 1.19 11.08 6.95
N ASP A 563 1.46 9.76 6.99
CA ASP A 563 0.92 8.76 6.06
C ASP A 563 -0.37 8.07 6.53
N GLY A 564 -0.87 8.39 7.72
CA GLY A 564 -2.08 7.82 8.31
C GLY A 564 -1.94 6.39 8.84
N ARG A 565 -0.76 5.77 8.77
CA ARG A 565 -0.54 4.38 9.23
C ARG A 565 -0.68 4.23 10.75
N TYR A 566 -0.34 5.26 11.51
CA TYR A 566 -0.28 5.21 12.97
C TYR A 566 -1.11 6.31 13.59
N ILE A 567 -1.82 5.96 14.65
CA ILE A 567 -2.49 6.91 15.54
C ILE A 567 -1.98 6.66 16.95
N LEU A 568 -1.49 7.71 17.62
CA LEU A 568 -0.97 7.64 18.97
C LEU A 568 -1.75 8.55 19.90
N ILE A 569 -2.02 8.07 21.11
CA ILE A 569 -2.69 8.84 22.17
C ILE A 569 -1.90 8.76 23.47
N THR A 570 -1.74 9.90 24.15
CA THR A 570 -1.08 9.99 25.47
C THR A 570 -2.07 9.95 26.64
N GLU A 571 -1.62 9.44 27.78
CA GLU A 571 -2.37 9.31 29.03
C GLU A 571 -1.96 10.40 30.06
N ASN A 572 -2.95 10.98 30.76
CA ASN A 572 -2.78 12.12 31.67
C ASN A 572 -2.69 11.78 33.17
N ASP A 573 -3.51 10.81 33.62
CA ASP A 573 -3.66 10.52 35.04
C ASP A 573 -3.35 9.05 35.30
N ILE A 574 -2.17 8.80 35.87
CA ILE A 574 -1.64 7.48 36.18
C ILE A 574 -1.64 7.28 37.70
N PRO A 575 -2.20 6.16 38.21
CA PRO A 575 -2.20 5.86 39.63
C PRO A 575 -0.78 5.87 40.22
N GLU A 576 -0.65 6.28 41.48
CA GLU A 576 0.64 6.29 42.17
C GLU A 576 1.35 4.92 42.04
N ALA A 577 2.54 4.91 41.43
CA ALA A 577 3.36 3.74 41.09
C ALA A 577 2.94 2.89 39.86
N ALA A 578 2.07 3.39 38.98
CA ALA A 578 1.83 2.79 37.67
C ALA A 578 2.87 3.23 36.62
N PRO A 579 3.23 2.38 35.64
CA PRO A 579 4.06 2.80 34.52
C PRO A 579 3.29 3.70 33.53
N ALA A 580 4.02 4.54 32.79
CA ALA A 580 3.47 5.41 31.77
C ALA A 580 3.18 4.67 30.46
N TYR A 581 2.03 4.95 29.84
CA TYR A 581 1.59 4.30 28.59
C TYR A 581 1.17 5.30 27.51
N ILE A 582 1.18 4.81 26.27
CA ILE A 582 0.47 5.37 25.12
C ILE A 582 -0.46 4.33 24.52
N PHE A 583 -1.46 4.80 23.77
CA PHE A 583 -2.28 3.96 22.91
C PHE A 583 -1.84 4.09 21.47
N LYS A 584 -1.72 2.96 20.78
CA LYS A 584 -1.37 2.89 19.37
C LYS A 584 -2.47 2.17 18.59
N SER A 585 -2.86 2.74 17.46
CA SER A 585 -3.69 2.07 16.47
C SER A 585 -2.98 2.03 15.12
N THR A 586 -3.09 0.90 14.44
CA THR A 586 -2.59 0.64 13.07
C THR A 586 -3.71 0.35 12.07
N ASP A 587 -4.96 0.49 12.51
CA ASP A 587 -6.17 0.12 11.77
C ASP A 587 -7.22 1.23 11.77
N GLU A 588 -6.75 2.49 11.74
CA GLU A 588 -7.57 3.71 11.74
C GLU A 588 -8.50 3.83 12.97
N GLY A 589 -8.01 3.41 14.13
CA GLY A 589 -8.72 3.45 15.42
C GLY A 589 -9.84 2.42 15.56
N ARG A 590 -9.83 1.33 14.79
CA ARG A 590 -10.76 0.22 15.03
C ARG A 590 -10.35 -0.55 16.28
N THR A 591 -9.05 -0.73 16.49
CA THR A 591 -8.47 -1.32 17.68
C THR A 591 -7.29 -0.50 18.21
N TRP A 592 -7.05 -0.62 19.51
CA TRP A 592 -5.99 0.07 20.22
C TRP A 592 -5.15 -0.90 21.05
N GLU A 593 -3.84 -0.80 20.89
CA GLU A 593 -2.83 -1.46 21.70
C GLU A 593 -2.28 -0.47 22.73
N ARG A 594 -2.13 -0.90 23.99
CA ARG A 594 -1.53 -0.09 25.05
C ARG A 594 -0.05 -0.43 25.18
N LEU A 595 0.83 0.52 24.87
CA LEU A 595 2.27 0.36 24.85
C LEU A 595 2.92 1.13 26.00
N GLN A 596 3.80 0.47 26.74
CA GLN A 596 4.52 1.09 27.86
C GLN A 596 5.67 1.96 27.35
N ILE A 597 5.76 3.20 27.82
CA ILE A 597 6.88 4.09 27.52
C ILE A 597 8.04 3.78 28.47
N ASP A 598 7.78 3.82 29.78
CA ASP A 598 8.80 3.57 30.80
C ASP A 598 8.16 3.04 32.10
N SER A 599 9.00 2.69 33.08
CA SER A 599 8.56 2.24 34.41
C SER A 599 8.35 3.38 35.40
N THR A 600 8.44 4.63 34.94
CA THR A 600 8.22 5.80 35.78
C THR A 600 6.74 6.13 35.86
N ASN A 601 6.32 6.65 37.01
CA ASN A 601 4.97 7.13 37.21
C ASN A 601 4.86 8.58 36.75
N ARG A 602 5.10 8.85 35.45
CA ARG A 602 5.02 10.20 34.85
C ARG A 602 4.01 10.28 33.69
N PRO A 603 3.06 11.23 33.71
CA PRO A 603 2.15 11.42 32.60
C PRO A 603 2.83 12.18 31.45
N TYR A 604 2.53 11.77 30.23
CA TYR A 604 2.98 12.43 29.01
C TYR A 604 1.88 13.33 28.46
N ARG A 605 2.24 14.56 28.10
CA ARG A 605 1.25 15.60 27.78
C ARG A 605 0.97 15.78 26.30
N ASP A 606 2.00 15.65 25.48
CA ASP A 606 1.91 15.85 24.02
C ASP A 606 2.86 14.87 23.32
N ILE A 607 2.49 14.47 22.11
CA ILE A 607 3.19 13.51 21.27
C ILE A 607 3.20 13.99 19.81
N ALA A 608 4.38 13.95 19.18
CA ALA A 608 4.54 14.36 17.80
C ALA A 608 5.32 13.31 17.00
N PHE A 609 4.88 13.12 15.75
CA PHE A 609 5.65 12.39 14.74
C PHE A 609 6.65 13.32 14.08
N ASN A 610 7.87 12.83 13.91
CA ASN A 610 8.88 13.42 13.05
C ASN A 610 9.29 12.39 12.00
N LEU A 611 9.50 12.83 10.76
CA LEU A 611 10.09 11.98 9.73
C LEU A 611 11.54 11.72 10.14
N ASP A 612 11.91 10.47 10.41
CA ASP A 612 13.29 10.15 10.76
C ASP A 612 14.17 10.31 9.51
N THR A 613 14.91 11.41 9.44
CA THR A 613 15.92 11.63 8.39
C THR A 613 17.25 10.97 8.70
N ASP A 614 17.48 10.51 9.93
CA ASP A 614 18.78 10.00 10.40
C ASP A 614 18.84 8.49 10.58
N TYR A 615 17.76 7.75 10.33
CA TYR A 615 17.78 6.28 10.21
C TYR A 615 18.87 5.82 9.22
N PHE A 616 19.33 6.73 8.36
CA PHE A 616 20.37 6.52 7.37
C PHE A 616 21.80 6.87 7.83
N ASP A 617 22.02 7.55 8.97
CA ASP A 617 23.35 8.07 9.36
C ASP A 617 23.86 7.68 10.76
N SER A 618 23.05 7.09 11.65
CA SER A 618 23.52 6.79 13.02
C SER A 618 22.97 5.50 13.65
N ALA A 619 23.42 4.33 13.18
CA ALA A 619 23.34 3.10 13.98
C ALA A 619 24.66 2.90 14.77
N PRO A 620 24.64 2.87 16.12
CA PRO A 620 25.82 2.55 16.91
C PRO A 620 26.24 1.09 16.69
N PHE A 621 27.53 0.87 16.45
CA PHE A 621 28.15 -0.44 16.52
C PHE A 621 27.96 -1.05 17.93
N GLY A 622 26.93 -1.87 18.13
CA GLY A 622 26.80 -2.71 19.31
C GLY A 622 25.52 -2.54 20.13
N ALA A 623 24.37 -2.83 19.54
CA ALA A 623 23.22 -3.34 20.27
C ALA A 623 22.54 -4.42 19.43
N THR A 624 22.45 -5.62 19.97
CA THR A 624 21.86 -6.80 19.35
C THR A 624 20.34 -6.69 19.28
N TYR A 625 19.83 -5.93 18.33
CA TYR A 625 18.72 -6.42 17.52
C TYR A 625 19.33 -7.31 16.45
N ASN A 626 18.67 -8.42 16.10
CA ASN A 626 19.10 -9.26 14.99
C ASN A 626 19.23 -8.39 13.74
N GLN A 627 20.46 -7.92 13.50
CA GLN A 627 20.89 -7.41 12.22
C GLN A 627 20.52 -8.49 11.21
N ALA A 628 19.46 -8.25 10.45
CA ALA A 628 19.51 -8.64 9.06
C ALA A 628 20.58 -7.76 8.42
N ALA A 629 21.84 -8.15 8.63
CA ALA A 629 22.91 -7.76 7.75
C ALA A 629 22.47 -8.17 6.33
N SER A 630 22.60 -7.23 5.38
CA SER A 630 22.24 -7.25 3.94
C SER A 630 21.00 -6.37 3.69
N ASN A 631 21.11 -5.06 3.44
CA ASN A 631 21.98 -4.39 2.47
C ASN A 631 22.00 -5.12 1.11
N SER A 632 20.96 -4.79 0.32
CA SER A 632 20.99 -4.60 -1.14
C SER A 632 20.86 -5.83 -2.05
N ILE A 633 20.68 -5.56 -3.35
CA ILE A 633 21.60 -6.16 -4.32
C ILE A 633 22.88 -5.31 -4.23
N ILE A 634 23.89 -5.79 -3.50
CA ILE A 634 25.25 -5.20 -3.43
C ILE A 634 26.21 -6.29 -3.86
N PHE A 635 27.21 -5.93 -4.64
CA PHE A 635 28.58 -6.24 -4.25
C PHE A 635 29.33 -4.92 -4.00
N GLN A 636 29.96 -4.85 -2.82
CA GLN A 636 30.69 -3.72 -2.20
C GLN A 636 31.88 -3.28 -3.07
N ASP A 637 32.43 -2.06 -3.01
CA ASP A 637 32.75 -1.21 -1.86
C ASP A 637 32.72 0.29 -2.21
N LEU A 638 32.51 1.11 -1.19
CA LEU A 638 32.35 2.57 -1.23
C LEU A 638 33.65 3.35 -1.51
N GLN A 639 33.56 4.42 -2.30
CA GLN A 639 33.92 5.78 -1.84
C GLN A 639 33.06 6.86 -2.50
N ASN A 640 32.38 7.61 -1.63
CA ASN A 640 31.80 8.96 -1.78
C ASN A 640 30.52 9.16 -2.61
N SER A 641 29.43 9.29 -1.85
CA SER A 641 28.25 10.16 -2.02
C SER A 641 27.29 9.95 -3.21
N VAL A 642 26.00 9.93 -2.85
CA VAL A 642 24.73 9.96 -3.62
C VAL A 642 24.02 8.59 -3.77
N GLU A 643 22.75 8.61 -3.38
CA GLU A 643 21.74 7.56 -3.10
C GLU A 643 21.44 6.54 -4.23
N PRO A 644 20.94 5.31 -3.90
CA PRO A 644 20.14 4.54 -4.87
C PRO A 644 18.92 3.78 -4.30
N ASP A 645 17.78 4.02 -4.95
CA ASP A 645 16.38 3.67 -4.64
C ASP A 645 15.71 2.30 -4.96
N ALA A 646 16.20 1.36 -5.80
CA ALA A 646 15.64 -0.02 -6.10
C ALA A 646 16.22 -0.60 -7.41
N GLN A 647 16.34 -1.93 -7.50
CA GLN A 647 16.94 -2.68 -8.63
C GLN A 647 16.28 -4.07 -8.82
N VAL A 648 16.31 -4.62 -10.05
CA VAL A 648 15.86 -5.99 -10.41
C VAL A 648 17.06 -6.96 -10.43
N GLU A 649 17.01 -8.09 -9.69
CA GLU A 649 18.09 -9.11 -9.66
C GLU A 649 17.79 -10.30 -10.59
N ILE A 650 18.78 -10.74 -11.36
CA ILE A 650 18.79 -12.01 -12.09
C ILE A 650 19.93 -12.86 -11.52
N LEU A 651 19.60 -13.98 -10.89
CA LEU A 651 20.57 -14.88 -10.24
C LEU A 651 21.09 -15.97 -11.20
N GLN A 652 22.07 -16.76 -10.74
CA GLN A 652 22.68 -17.86 -11.50
C GLN A 652 21.60 -18.84 -12.04
N GLY A 653 21.48 -18.93 -13.36
CA GLY A 653 20.44 -19.72 -14.07
C GLY A 653 19.21 -18.94 -14.53
N GLY A 654 19.13 -17.64 -14.23
CA GLY A 654 18.15 -16.72 -14.80
C GLY A 654 18.69 -16.00 -16.04
N LYS A 655 17.85 -15.83 -17.07
CA LYS A 655 18.17 -15.02 -18.27
C LYS A 655 17.11 -13.93 -18.40
N ALA A 656 17.52 -12.66 -18.44
CA ALA A 656 16.65 -11.60 -18.94
C ALA A 656 16.95 -11.33 -20.40
N ILE A 657 15.90 -11.21 -21.18
CA ILE A 657 15.96 -10.85 -22.59
C ILE A 657 15.22 -9.51 -22.70
N LEU A 658 15.95 -8.48 -23.14
CA LEU A 658 15.45 -7.12 -23.27
C LEU A 658 15.18 -6.86 -24.76
N ASP A 659 13.91 -6.69 -25.11
CA ASP A 659 13.42 -6.38 -26.46
C ASP A 659 12.66 -5.04 -26.40
N GLY A 660 13.24 -3.97 -26.96
CA GLY A 660 12.59 -2.66 -27.09
C GLY A 660 12.95 -1.57 -26.05
N PRO A 661 12.49 -0.32 -26.30
CA PRO A 661 12.83 0.84 -25.49
C PRO A 661 12.14 0.83 -24.12
N MET A 662 12.91 0.59 -23.05
CA MET A 662 12.44 0.74 -21.67
C MET A 662 12.52 2.18 -21.16
N ASN A 663 11.50 2.63 -20.42
CA ASN A 663 11.48 3.93 -19.76
C ASN A 663 11.37 3.74 -18.24
N ILE A 664 12.42 4.12 -17.52
CA ILE A 664 12.46 4.16 -16.06
C ILE A 664 12.05 5.58 -15.65
N ILE A 665 10.88 5.75 -15.02
CA ILE A 665 10.34 7.07 -14.66
C ILE A 665 10.28 7.19 -13.15
N ASN A 666 10.79 8.32 -12.65
CA ASN A 666 11.15 8.43 -11.26
C ASN A 666 10.03 8.91 -10.32
N GLY A 667 9.93 8.23 -9.17
CA GLY A 667 9.30 8.67 -7.92
C GLY A 667 10.30 8.67 -6.74
N GLY A 668 11.61 8.75 -7.02
CA GLY A 668 12.71 8.77 -6.05
C GLY A 668 13.51 7.46 -6.00
N ILE A 669 14.13 7.07 -7.12
CA ILE A 669 15.00 5.90 -7.33
C ILE A 669 15.93 6.18 -8.52
N SER A 670 17.17 6.55 -8.24
CA SER A 670 18.31 6.26 -9.12
C SER A 670 18.67 4.78 -8.93
N GLY A 671 18.09 3.89 -9.73
CA GLY A 671 18.54 2.50 -9.82
C GLY A 671 18.26 1.86 -11.18
N GLY A 672 19.31 1.73 -11.99
CA GLY A 672 19.33 1.08 -13.29
C GLY A 672 20.15 -0.20 -13.25
N PHE A 673 19.77 -1.14 -14.11
CA PHE A 673 20.27 -2.51 -14.24
C PHE A 673 21.57 -2.82 -13.51
N VAL A 674 21.46 -3.65 -12.47
CA VAL A 674 22.58 -4.30 -11.80
C VAL A 674 22.84 -5.66 -12.45
N PHE A 675 23.86 -5.71 -13.31
CA PHE A 675 24.37 -6.98 -13.84
C PHE A 675 25.28 -7.62 -12.79
N ASN A 676 24.79 -8.68 -12.12
CA ASN A 676 25.49 -9.39 -11.03
C ASN A 676 25.91 -10.83 -11.41
N SER A 677 25.78 -11.18 -12.67
CA SER A 677 26.18 -12.48 -13.20
C SER A 677 27.58 -12.41 -13.81
N THR A 678 28.41 -13.41 -13.54
CA THR A 678 29.65 -13.65 -14.33
C THR A 678 29.34 -14.08 -15.76
N GLU A 679 28.11 -14.53 -16.00
CA GLU A 679 27.57 -14.85 -17.31
C GLU A 679 26.84 -13.61 -17.83
N GLY A 680 27.14 -13.18 -19.04
CA GLY A 680 26.68 -11.91 -19.59
C GLY A 680 25.19 -11.74 -19.85
N PHE A 681 24.86 -10.69 -20.60
CA PHE A 681 23.54 -10.49 -21.21
C PHE A 681 23.66 -10.38 -22.73
N SER A 682 22.55 -10.63 -23.43
CA SER A 682 22.46 -10.51 -24.89
C SER A 682 21.44 -9.43 -25.26
N LEU A 683 21.76 -8.64 -26.27
CA LEU A 683 20.86 -7.61 -26.82
C LEU A 683 20.02 -8.21 -27.93
N ASP A 684 18.71 -7.96 -27.92
CA ASP A 684 17.83 -8.26 -29.05
C ASP A 684 17.20 -6.98 -29.67
N ASP A 685 17.49 -5.81 -29.09
CA ASP A 685 17.24 -4.46 -29.64
C ASP A 685 18.22 -3.43 -29.03
N ASP A 686 18.18 -2.18 -29.51
CA ASP A 686 18.89 -1.03 -28.95
C ASP A 686 18.43 -0.72 -27.51
N ILE A 687 19.38 -0.45 -26.60
CA ILE A 687 19.10 -0.12 -25.19
C ILE A 687 19.59 1.28 -24.81
N TYR A 688 18.97 1.90 -23.81
CA TYR A 688 19.34 3.22 -23.28
C TYR A 688 19.71 3.10 -21.79
N LEU A 689 20.92 3.50 -21.43
CA LEU A 689 21.46 3.51 -20.07
C LEU A 689 21.52 4.96 -19.57
N ASP A 690 20.96 5.25 -18.40
CA ASP A 690 21.08 6.56 -17.74
C ASP A 690 21.97 6.46 -16.50
N SER A 691 22.10 7.55 -15.72
CA SER A 691 22.94 7.59 -14.50
C SER A 691 22.55 6.58 -13.42
N SER A 692 21.40 5.94 -13.57
CA SER A 692 20.97 4.89 -12.67
C SER A 692 21.60 3.53 -13.02
N ALA A 693 21.96 3.28 -14.28
CA ALA A 693 22.55 2.01 -14.73
C ALA A 693 23.93 1.75 -14.10
N THR A 694 24.09 0.62 -13.40
CA THR A 694 25.34 0.30 -12.70
C THR A 694 25.79 -1.14 -12.96
N PHE A 695 27.00 -1.31 -13.48
CA PHE A 695 27.66 -2.61 -13.48
C PHE A 695 28.12 -2.91 -12.04
N THR A 696 27.82 -4.10 -11.50
CA THR A 696 28.32 -4.48 -10.14
C THR A 696 29.41 -5.55 -10.19
N LYS A 697 29.52 -6.26 -11.31
CA LYS A 697 30.60 -7.19 -11.65
C LYS A 697 30.90 -7.12 -13.14
N GLY A 698 32.05 -7.66 -13.52
CA GLY A 698 32.32 -8.00 -14.92
C GLY A 698 31.38 -9.11 -15.41
N GLY A 699 31.25 -9.24 -16.72
CA GLY A 699 30.35 -10.19 -17.38
C GLY A 699 30.50 -10.12 -18.89
N SER A 700 29.85 -11.00 -19.64
CA SER A 700 29.84 -10.92 -21.10
C SER A 700 28.74 -9.99 -21.65
N ILE A 701 28.94 -9.44 -22.84
CA ILE A 701 27.93 -8.67 -23.57
C ILE A 701 27.88 -9.25 -24.97
N ASP A 702 26.76 -9.89 -25.27
CA ASP A 702 26.44 -10.38 -26.62
C ASP A 702 25.58 -9.31 -27.31
N GLY A 703 26.23 -8.42 -28.07
CA GLY A 703 25.54 -7.26 -28.63
C GLY A 703 24.60 -7.56 -29.80
N ASN A 704 24.69 -8.73 -30.46
CA ASN A 704 23.96 -9.06 -31.69
C ASN A 704 23.91 -7.94 -32.77
N GLY A 705 24.85 -6.99 -32.76
CA GLY A 705 24.86 -5.82 -33.65
C GLY A 705 24.03 -4.61 -33.21
N TYR A 706 23.38 -4.64 -32.04
CA TYR A 706 22.58 -3.54 -31.49
C TYR A 706 23.39 -2.48 -30.74
N VAL A 707 22.74 -1.34 -30.47
CA VAL A 707 23.35 -0.14 -29.88
C VAL A 707 22.99 0.03 -28.40
N ILE A 708 23.99 0.31 -27.58
CA ILE A 708 23.86 0.76 -26.19
C ILE A 708 24.03 2.28 -26.17
N TYR A 709 22.96 3.04 -25.97
CA TYR A 709 23.00 4.49 -25.83
C TYR A 709 23.25 4.89 -24.37
N LEU A 710 24.25 5.75 -24.12
CA LEU A 710 24.48 6.35 -22.80
C LEU A 710 23.78 7.72 -22.76
N THR A 711 22.77 7.84 -21.93
CA THR A 711 22.01 9.08 -21.72
C THR A 711 22.53 9.89 -20.51
N ASN A 712 23.49 9.33 -19.77
CA ASN A 712 24.30 10.02 -18.76
C ASN A 712 25.71 9.36 -18.71
N ASP A 713 26.61 9.90 -17.88
CA ASP A 713 27.90 9.27 -17.60
C ASP A 713 27.69 7.90 -16.93
N ILE A 714 28.33 6.85 -17.46
CA ILE A 714 28.24 5.47 -16.94
C ILE A 714 29.59 5.02 -16.39
N THR A 715 29.59 4.42 -15.19
CA THR A 715 30.80 3.89 -14.55
C THR A 715 30.79 2.37 -14.51
N VAL A 716 31.88 1.75 -15.00
CA VAL A 716 32.22 0.34 -14.79
C VAL A 716 33.04 0.26 -13.50
N PRO A 717 32.69 -0.59 -12.52
CA PRO A 717 33.33 -0.59 -11.21
C PRO A 717 34.76 -1.14 -11.27
N ASP A 718 35.52 -0.89 -10.21
CA ASP A 718 36.87 -1.40 -10.05
C ASP A 718 36.93 -2.94 -10.25
N TYR A 719 37.94 -3.41 -10.99
CA TYR A 719 38.19 -4.82 -11.28
C TYR A 719 37.09 -5.56 -12.07
N ALA A 720 36.13 -4.85 -12.67
CA ALA A 720 35.11 -5.46 -13.52
C ALA A 720 35.51 -5.46 -15.00
N ASP A 721 35.63 -6.66 -15.56
CA ASP A 721 35.87 -6.87 -16.99
C ASP A 721 34.55 -7.03 -17.73
N LEU A 722 34.26 -6.16 -18.71
CA LEU A 722 33.14 -6.32 -19.63
C LEU A 722 33.63 -7.01 -20.91
N ARG A 723 33.18 -8.23 -21.14
CA ARG A 723 33.62 -9.09 -22.25
C ARG A 723 32.61 -9.12 -23.39
N PHE A 724 32.90 -8.44 -24.49
CA PHE A 724 32.04 -8.42 -25.67
C PHE A 724 32.22 -9.72 -26.47
N THR A 725 31.16 -10.53 -26.56
CA THR A 725 31.12 -11.84 -27.23
C THR A 725 30.46 -11.80 -28.61
N ASP A 726 29.74 -10.72 -28.93
CA ASP A 726 29.29 -10.37 -30.28
C ASP A 726 29.42 -8.85 -30.49
N SER A 727 29.37 -8.40 -31.74
CA SER A 727 29.58 -7.02 -32.13
C SER A 727 28.57 -6.11 -31.45
N THR A 728 29.08 -5.06 -30.81
CA THR A 728 28.28 -4.16 -29.97
C THR A 728 28.68 -2.72 -30.29
N ILE A 729 27.69 -1.82 -30.39
CA ILE A 729 27.92 -0.38 -30.49
C ILE A 729 27.58 0.26 -29.16
N ILE A 730 28.46 1.09 -28.60
CA ILE A 730 28.18 1.96 -27.45
C ILE A 730 28.20 3.40 -27.96
N ASP A 731 27.06 4.07 -27.93
CA ASP A 731 26.88 5.46 -28.35
C ASP A 731 26.66 6.34 -27.12
N GLY A 732 27.64 7.13 -26.72
CA GLY A 732 27.54 7.92 -25.51
C GLY A 732 26.65 9.15 -25.60
N GLN A 733 26.16 9.53 -26.79
CA GLN A 733 25.37 10.75 -26.98
C GLN A 733 25.97 12.03 -26.34
N GLY A 734 27.30 12.09 -26.20
CA GLY A 734 28.04 13.17 -25.54
C GLY A 734 28.50 12.88 -24.10
N ASN A 735 28.05 11.77 -23.49
CA ASN A 735 28.38 11.35 -22.13
C ASN A 735 29.66 10.51 -22.06
N SER A 736 30.13 10.26 -20.84
CA SER A 736 31.35 9.51 -20.54
C SER A 736 31.07 8.04 -20.26
N LEU A 737 31.97 7.16 -20.70
CA LEU A 737 32.11 5.81 -20.17
C LEU A 737 33.37 5.79 -19.28
N ILE A 738 33.20 5.56 -17.98
CA ILE A 738 34.25 5.67 -16.96
C ILE A 738 34.61 4.26 -16.49
N LEU A 739 35.84 3.84 -16.75
CA LEU A 739 36.37 2.58 -16.26
C LEU A 739 37.03 2.78 -14.89
N GLY A 740 36.54 2.06 -13.89
CA GLY A 740 37.13 1.96 -12.56
C GLY A 740 38.52 1.34 -12.59
N ARG A 741 39.16 1.26 -11.42
CA ARG A 741 40.52 0.77 -11.27
C ARG A 741 40.62 -0.66 -11.79
N ARG A 742 41.47 -0.89 -12.78
CA ARG A 742 41.72 -2.17 -13.47
C ARG A 742 40.50 -2.77 -14.16
N ALA A 743 39.42 -2.02 -14.34
CA ALA A 743 38.32 -2.44 -15.21
C ALA A 743 38.79 -2.50 -16.67
N GLN A 744 38.32 -3.48 -17.43
CA GLN A 744 38.68 -3.65 -18.84
C GLN A 744 37.45 -3.88 -19.72
N LEU A 745 37.51 -3.35 -20.94
CA LEU A 745 36.65 -3.78 -22.03
C LEU A 745 37.39 -4.86 -22.83
N LEU A 746 36.97 -6.12 -22.71
CA LEU A 746 37.56 -7.26 -23.39
C LEU A 746 36.78 -7.56 -24.67
N VAL A 747 37.44 -7.65 -25.82
CA VAL A 747 36.79 -7.91 -27.12
C VAL A 747 37.20 -9.30 -27.61
N ASP A 748 36.22 -10.19 -27.80
CA ASP A 748 36.45 -11.56 -28.27
C ASP A 748 36.87 -11.65 -29.74
N THR A 749 37.26 -12.86 -30.15
CA THR A 749 37.56 -13.18 -31.54
C THR A 749 36.39 -12.84 -32.45
N LEU A 750 36.68 -12.30 -33.65
CA LEU A 750 35.69 -11.92 -34.66
C LEU A 750 34.62 -10.91 -34.19
N THR A 751 34.79 -10.30 -33.02
CA THR A 751 33.86 -9.33 -32.44
C THR A 751 34.34 -7.91 -32.69
N THR A 752 33.41 -6.98 -32.96
CA THR A 752 33.72 -5.54 -33.05
C THR A 752 33.04 -4.77 -31.93
N LEU A 753 33.82 -4.17 -31.04
CA LEU A 753 33.34 -3.14 -30.13
C LEU A 753 33.47 -1.77 -30.80
N THR A 754 32.35 -1.10 -31.04
CA THR A 754 32.34 0.27 -31.56
C THR A 754 31.99 1.23 -30.43
N LEU A 755 32.88 2.18 -30.12
CA LEU A 755 32.57 3.30 -29.23
C LEU A 755 32.32 4.52 -30.09
N ARG A 756 31.22 5.25 -29.84
CA ARG A 756 30.95 6.50 -30.55
C ARG A 756 30.32 7.59 -29.71
N ASN A 757 30.54 8.85 -30.10
CA ASN A 757 30.00 10.05 -29.45
C ASN A 757 30.18 10.06 -27.92
N LEU A 758 31.33 9.63 -27.39
CA LEU A 758 31.52 9.48 -25.96
C LEU A 758 32.92 9.88 -25.49
N THR A 759 33.07 10.14 -24.20
CA THR A 759 34.39 10.28 -23.57
C THR A 759 34.73 9.00 -22.82
N LEU A 760 35.74 8.25 -23.26
CA LEU A 760 36.23 7.08 -22.54
C LEU A 760 37.27 7.54 -21.51
N LYS A 761 36.99 7.33 -20.23
CA LYS A 761 37.87 7.66 -19.10
C LYS A 761 38.29 6.39 -18.39
N ASN A 762 39.48 6.39 -17.80
CA ASN A 762 39.91 5.35 -16.88
C ASN A 762 40.56 5.94 -15.64
N THR A 763 40.42 5.26 -14.49
CA THR A 763 41.00 5.74 -13.23
C THR A 763 42.35 5.12 -12.90
N TYR A 764 42.62 3.86 -13.29
CA TYR A 764 43.93 3.21 -13.16
C TYR A 764 43.98 1.89 -13.95
N ASN A 765 44.80 1.80 -14.99
CA ASN A 765 45.06 0.55 -15.74
C ASN A 765 46.57 0.26 -15.78
N THR A 766 46.97 -0.95 -16.21
CA THR A 766 48.39 -1.29 -16.39
C THR A 766 48.63 -1.76 -17.81
N ILE A 767 49.88 -1.75 -18.28
CA ILE A 767 50.26 -2.33 -19.59
C ILE A 767 49.78 -3.79 -19.73
N SER A 768 49.79 -4.55 -18.64
CA SER A 768 49.29 -5.93 -18.60
C SER A 768 47.76 -6.06 -18.52
N GLY A 769 47.05 -4.95 -18.26
CA GLY A 769 45.61 -4.86 -18.09
C GLY A 769 45.08 -3.50 -18.59
N PRO A 770 45.11 -3.24 -19.91
CA PRO A 770 44.69 -1.96 -20.47
C PRO A 770 43.17 -1.74 -20.40
N ALA A 771 42.74 -0.49 -20.47
CA ALA A 771 41.32 -0.10 -20.48
C ALA A 771 40.49 -0.85 -21.54
N VAL A 772 41.06 -1.09 -22.72
CA VAL A 772 40.45 -1.91 -23.77
C VAL A 772 41.45 -2.94 -24.26
N ARG A 773 41.04 -4.20 -24.35
CA ARG A 773 41.87 -5.33 -24.80
C ARG A 773 41.12 -6.18 -25.83
N CYS A 774 41.61 -6.19 -27.06
CA CYS A 774 41.25 -7.24 -28.01
C CYS A 774 41.99 -8.52 -27.60
N LEU A 775 41.26 -9.64 -27.43
CA LEU A 775 41.82 -10.88 -26.89
C LEU A 775 42.69 -11.63 -27.92
N ASP A 776 42.47 -11.39 -29.22
CA ASP A 776 43.26 -11.93 -30.32
C ASP A 776 43.39 -10.96 -31.51
N TRP A 777 43.94 -11.44 -32.62
CA TRP A 777 44.16 -10.66 -33.86
C TRP A 777 42.88 -10.36 -34.67
N TYR A 778 41.75 -10.95 -34.29
CA TYR A 778 40.48 -10.86 -35.02
C TYR A 778 39.45 -9.98 -34.31
N GLY A 779 39.58 -9.77 -32.99
CA GLY A 779 38.83 -8.76 -32.26
C GLY A 779 39.17 -7.34 -32.71
N LYS A 780 38.17 -6.46 -32.77
CA LYS A 780 38.31 -5.09 -33.29
C LYS A 780 37.74 -4.06 -32.32
N LEU A 781 38.47 -2.97 -32.16
CA LEU A 781 37.98 -1.73 -31.54
C LEU A 781 37.79 -0.69 -32.64
N ALA A 782 36.58 -0.17 -32.79
CA ALA A 782 36.25 0.96 -33.65
C ALA A 782 35.92 2.18 -32.79
N LEU A 783 36.45 3.33 -33.15
CA LEU A 783 36.22 4.61 -32.45
C LEU A 783 35.66 5.62 -33.45
N ASP A 784 34.52 6.22 -33.14
CA ASP A 784 33.87 7.24 -33.97
C ASP A 784 33.45 8.44 -33.10
N ASN A 785 34.12 9.59 -33.25
CA ASN A 785 33.87 10.76 -32.40
C ASN A 785 34.01 10.45 -30.89
N VAL A 786 35.10 9.77 -30.52
CA VAL A 786 35.43 9.40 -29.13
C VAL A 786 36.58 10.25 -28.61
N ILE A 787 36.42 10.80 -27.41
CA ILE A 787 37.51 11.42 -26.65
C ILE A 787 38.11 10.35 -25.75
N LEU A 788 39.42 10.08 -25.88
CA LEU A 788 40.16 9.24 -24.95
C LEU A 788 40.80 10.14 -23.88
N ASP A 789 40.31 10.06 -22.66
CA ASP A 789 40.82 10.83 -21.52
C ASP A 789 41.95 10.05 -20.82
N LEU A 790 43.17 10.22 -21.34
CA LEU A 790 44.38 9.49 -20.95
C LEU A 790 45.00 10.08 -19.67
N ASN A 791 44.30 9.97 -18.54
CA ASN A 791 44.77 10.50 -17.25
C ASN A 791 45.93 9.68 -16.65
N GLU A 792 46.17 8.45 -17.14
CA GLU A 792 47.31 7.57 -16.78
C GLU A 792 47.85 6.81 -18.01
N ASP A 793 48.94 6.05 -17.85
CA ASP A 793 49.69 5.31 -18.90
C ASP A 793 48.88 4.23 -19.67
#